data_AF-A0A1I2PA83-F1
#
_entry.id   AF-A0A1I2PA83-F1
#
_cell.length_a   1.000
_cell.length_b   1.000
_cell.length_c   1.000
_cell.angle_alpha   90.00
_cell.angle_beta   90.00
_cell.angle_gamma   90.00
#
_symmetry.space_group_name_H-M   'P 1'
#
loop_
_entity.id
_entity.type
_entity.pdbx_description
1 polymer ?
#
loop_
_entity_poly.entity_id
_entity_poly.type
_entity_poly.pdbx_seq_one_letter_code
_entity_poly.pdbx_strand_id
1 'polypeptide(L)'
;MGFRKNNSNGTFRIHPATDMSGGKSLDVANGSGNNGTNIQIHNNNGYPAQNFKLVKASNDGGYYLMTESSGFKSCVEVKDASKTNGANVIQYQKLGGDNQVWFFESAPWPASNGKSNNNPQPKPSSSNILSNGWYYIKNINSQKYVEVTNGKDANGANVAQFQGNDSSCQKWYVTNLGNNYITLKTGLPSGRMMDVYNGENKDGANVQIFDRNGADAQTFKVVKSSNGAVCLLSKSSGETKALDVYGSSADNNANLNLWTYSGIPCQQFLFEAIGGGSSSQGGASGNTSGNKEHVDGSFPTQQINMVNCQNGKMVTGSSINKGVSSNANSSTANRWTVSFVGNGVFKIVNVNTGYVLAPSNNNASNGASVVTTGSTSSKAQWWVVKASKNDDQGTGLNYTIVNYANQSLALTVSGNGYVLAGNSKSASQSFRINSYGLEGFGGYCKDMYGREKACTIGGLLGETVKVNNVSELQKYANGSTPYTIVINNNISANALTKVNVGRNKTFIGSYGRNTLYNIHFRNISNSGNNIYKNITFSHDVRINNNDDIQMYISDGPNFWLDHCTWTGHDMYKDENIHHNDTDKFVYVGLKASFVTVSACNFGGHKYGLILGYPQENGRGTYDGYPCMTICNNYFHSTITRAPGLMRYGNYHVYNNYIYDFNIGYTPYTDCTIFSEKNCFEKGKQAGAPINGNGNNSHFVDYGSTTDQSYYKIYNIGTVNWNPSSNYSYKTRNAADAKAWALSNAGSRSSGRLAYAVD
;
A
#
# COMPACT_ATOMS: atom_id res chain seq x y z
N MET A 1 0.86 27.63 -7.27
CA MET A 1 0.74 28.92 -7.97
C MET A 1 0.02 28.71 -9.28
N GLY A 2 -0.80 29.65 -9.75
CA GLY A 2 -1.48 29.54 -11.05
C GLY A 2 -0.87 30.41 -12.12
N PHE A 3 -0.72 29.85 -13.32
CA PHE A 3 -0.35 30.57 -14.52
C PHE A 3 -1.61 31.09 -15.20
N ARG A 4 -1.82 32.41 -15.19
CA ARG A 4 -2.83 33.03 -16.05
C ARG A 4 -2.12 33.59 -17.28
N LYS A 5 -2.45 33.05 -18.46
CA LYS A 5 -1.95 33.55 -19.74
C LYS A 5 -2.51 34.95 -19.96
N ASN A 6 -1.65 35.91 -20.27
CA ASN A 6 -2.06 37.29 -20.52
C ASN A 6 -1.85 37.62 -22.01
N ASN A 7 -2.94 37.75 -22.77
CA ASN A 7 -3.01 38.26 -24.14
C ASN A 7 -1.97 37.72 -25.17
N SER A 8 -2.03 38.27 -26.39
CA SER A 8 -1.51 37.73 -27.66
C SER A 8 0.03 37.58 -27.78
N ASN A 9 0.80 37.96 -26.76
CA ASN A 9 2.27 38.01 -26.79
C ASN A 9 2.97 36.85 -26.04
N GLY A 10 2.20 35.94 -25.41
CA GLY A 10 2.73 34.69 -24.86
C GLY A 10 3.38 34.79 -23.47
N THR A 11 3.09 35.83 -22.69
CA THR A 11 3.53 35.94 -21.28
C THR A 11 2.47 35.41 -20.29
N PHE A 12 2.91 35.17 -19.05
CA PHE A 12 2.10 34.65 -17.95
C PHE A 12 2.28 35.51 -16.70
N ARG A 13 1.20 35.64 -15.91
CA ARG A 13 1.31 36.07 -14.51
C ARG A 13 1.22 34.86 -13.60
N ILE A 14 1.98 34.90 -12.51
CA ILE A 14 2.05 33.82 -11.52
C ILE A 14 1.40 34.30 -10.23
N HIS A 15 0.31 33.65 -9.82
CA HIS A 15 -0.45 34.02 -8.63
C HIS A 15 -0.18 33.06 -7.47
N PRO A 16 0.00 33.57 -6.23
CA PRO A 16 0.08 32.73 -5.04
C PRO A 16 -1.26 32.05 -4.78
N ALA A 17 -1.22 30.80 -4.30
CA ALA A 17 -2.46 30.05 -4.00
C ALA A 17 -3.23 30.61 -2.79
N THR A 18 -2.58 31.42 -1.95
CA THR A 18 -3.18 32.12 -0.82
C THR A 18 -4.08 33.29 -1.21
N ASP A 19 -4.05 33.72 -2.49
CA ASP A 19 -4.97 34.72 -3.02
C ASP A 19 -5.50 34.30 -4.40
N MET A 20 -6.65 33.61 -4.37
CA MET A 20 -7.30 33.07 -5.55
C MET A 20 -8.15 34.09 -6.32
N SER A 21 -8.34 35.29 -5.78
CA SER A 21 -9.03 36.39 -6.48
C SER A 21 -8.18 36.97 -7.61
N GLY A 22 -6.86 36.73 -7.57
CA GLY A 22 -5.89 37.34 -8.46
C GLY A 22 -5.46 38.74 -8.00
N GLY A 23 -5.72 39.13 -6.75
CA GLY A 23 -5.31 40.41 -6.17
C GLY A 23 -3.81 40.54 -5.88
N LYS A 24 -3.07 39.43 -5.84
CA LYS A 24 -1.61 39.35 -5.67
C LYS A 24 -0.96 38.60 -6.83
N SER A 25 0.29 38.96 -7.13
CA SER A 25 1.11 38.32 -8.16
C SER A 25 2.59 38.29 -7.75
N LEU A 26 3.32 37.32 -8.29
CA LEU A 26 4.78 37.34 -8.33
C LEU A 26 5.23 38.60 -9.09
N ASP A 27 6.20 39.31 -8.54
CA ASP A 27 6.54 40.68 -8.92
C ASP A 27 8.05 40.91 -8.79
N VAL A 28 8.64 41.60 -9.77
CA VAL A 28 10.00 42.11 -9.67
C VAL A 28 9.99 43.42 -8.90
N ALA A 29 10.66 43.47 -7.75
CA ALA A 29 10.57 44.60 -6.84
C ALA A 29 10.87 45.95 -7.51
N ASN A 30 9.99 46.93 -7.27
CA ASN A 30 10.01 48.28 -7.87
C ASN A 30 9.98 48.31 -9.41
N GLY A 31 9.66 47.19 -10.08
CA GLY A 31 9.70 47.08 -11.54
C GLY A 31 11.10 47.29 -12.15
N SER A 32 12.16 47.18 -11.35
CA SER A 32 13.54 47.37 -11.79
C SER A 32 13.94 46.31 -12.82
N GLY A 33 14.76 46.70 -13.81
CA GLY A 33 15.39 45.78 -14.77
C GLY A 33 16.78 45.30 -14.35
N ASN A 34 17.29 45.76 -13.20
CA ASN A 34 18.65 45.49 -12.75
C ASN A 34 18.80 44.07 -12.19
N ASN A 35 19.94 43.44 -12.46
CA ASN A 35 20.34 42.18 -11.83
C ASN A 35 20.43 42.33 -10.30
N GLY A 36 20.06 41.27 -9.58
CA GLY A 36 20.03 41.29 -8.11
C GLY A 36 18.74 41.85 -7.52
N THR A 37 17.81 42.35 -8.34
CA THR A 37 16.51 42.83 -7.84
C THR A 37 15.69 41.67 -7.29
N ASN A 38 15.09 41.87 -6.12
CA ASN A 38 14.31 40.85 -5.42
C ASN A 38 13.04 40.43 -6.18
N ILE A 39 12.69 39.14 -6.09
CA ILE A 39 11.37 38.63 -6.49
C ILE A 39 10.47 38.60 -5.26
N GLN A 40 9.29 39.22 -5.36
CA GLN A 40 8.37 39.42 -4.25
C GLN A 40 6.92 39.06 -4.63
N ILE A 41 6.02 39.11 -3.65
CA ILE A 41 4.58 39.08 -3.88
C ILE A 41 4.03 40.49 -3.67
N HIS A 42 3.40 41.05 -4.70
CA HIS A 42 2.85 42.41 -4.67
C HIS A 42 1.38 42.43 -5.10
N ASN A 43 0.68 43.53 -4.82
CA ASN A 43 -0.65 43.78 -5.39
C ASN A 43 -0.59 43.67 -6.91
N ASN A 44 -1.48 42.87 -7.48
CA ASN A 44 -1.63 42.74 -8.93
C ASN A 44 -2.04 44.10 -9.49
N ASN A 45 -1.11 44.72 -10.20
CA ASN A 45 -1.23 46.06 -10.78
C ASN A 45 -1.11 46.03 -12.31
N GLY A 46 -0.76 44.85 -12.84
CA GLY A 46 -0.71 44.56 -14.25
C GLY A 46 0.46 45.14 -15.04
N TYR A 47 1.44 45.74 -14.36
CA TYR A 47 2.65 46.27 -14.98
C TYR A 47 3.61 45.15 -15.43
N PRO A 48 4.58 45.46 -16.32
CA PRO A 48 5.60 44.50 -16.77
C PRO A 48 6.36 43.77 -15.66
N ALA A 49 6.47 44.37 -14.48
CA ALA A 49 7.06 43.76 -13.28
C ALA A 49 6.43 42.40 -12.89
N GLN A 50 5.20 42.12 -13.32
CA GLN A 50 4.42 40.93 -12.95
C GLN A 50 4.26 39.92 -14.08
N ASN A 51 4.88 40.19 -15.24
CA ASN A 51 4.76 39.35 -16.42
C ASN A 51 6.05 38.54 -16.64
N PHE A 52 5.86 37.25 -16.89
CA PHE A 52 6.94 36.29 -17.07
C PHE A 52 6.76 35.51 -18.37
N LYS A 53 7.86 35.26 -19.08
CA LYS A 53 7.88 34.37 -20.24
C LYS A 53 8.55 33.06 -19.86
N LEU A 54 7.85 31.95 -20.06
CA LEU A 54 8.42 30.63 -19.90
C LEU A 54 9.25 30.30 -21.15
N VAL A 55 10.55 30.16 -20.97
CA VAL A 55 11.46 29.68 -22.01
C VAL A 55 11.97 28.31 -21.58
N LYS A 56 11.70 27.29 -22.39
CA LYS A 56 12.16 25.93 -22.10
C LYS A 56 13.68 25.93 -21.94
N ALA A 57 14.18 25.40 -20.82
CA ALA A 57 15.60 25.19 -20.65
C ALA A 57 16.06 24.05 -21.56
N SER A 58 17.26 24.19 -22.13
CA SER A 58 17.84 23.18 -23.02
C SER A 58 18.08 21.85 -22.30
N ASN A 59 18.19 21.85 -20.97
CA ASN A 59 18.54 20.69 -20.16
C ASN A 59 17.32 20.27 -19.32
N ASP A 60 16.96 18.99 -19.37
CA ASP A 60 16.02 18.29 -18.48
C ASP A 60 14.54 18.73 -18.39
N GLY A 61 14.06 19.63 -19.25
CA GLY A 61 12.62 19.92 -19.35
C GLY A 61 12.07 20.90 -18.31
N GLY A 62 12.96 21.57 -17.57
CA GLY A 62 12.63 22.76 -16.79
C GLY A 62 12.45 24.01 -17.66
N TYR A 63 12.14 25.14 -17.02
CA TYR A 63 11.88 26.42 -17.68
C TYR A 63 12.67 27.55 -17.01
N TYR A 64 13.16 28.49 -17.82
CA TYR A 64 13.52 29.83 -17.37
C TYR A 64 12.25 30.68 -17.28
N LEU A 65 12.07 31.38 -16.16
CA LEU A 65 11.02 32.38 -15.99
C LEU A 65 11.64 33.75 -16.31
N MET A 66 11.57 34.16 -17.57
CA MET A 66 12.15 35.42 -18.04
C MET A 66 11.30 36.60 -17.57
N THR A 67 11.91 37.64 -17.00
CA THR A 67 11.20 38.80 -16.47
C THR A 67 10.96 39.86 -17.54
N GLU A 68 9.73 40.35 -17.69
CA GLU A 68 9.44 41.42 -18.67
C GLU A 68 10.05 42.77 -18.26
N SER A 69 10.21 43.04 -16.97
CA SER A 69 10.89 44.27 -16.47
C SER A 69 12.33 44.41 -16.93
N SER A 70 13.01 43.30 -17.25
CA SER A 70 14.36 43.31 -17.84
C SER A 70 14.35 43.32 -19.38
N GLY A 71 13.17 43.39 -20.01
CA GLY A 71 13.00 43.15 -21.44
C GLY A 71 13.32 41.70 -21.83
N PHE A 72 13.07 40.74 -20.93
CA PHE A 72 13.41 39.32 -21.06
C PHE A 72 14.91 39.04 -21.18
N LYS A 73 15.78 39.89 -20.60
CA LYS A 73 17.24 39.68 -20.52
C LYS A 73 17.64 38.90 -19.26
N SER A 74 16.80 38.94 -18.23
CA SER A 74 17.00 38.29 -16.93
C SER A 74 15.90 37.28 -16.65
N CYS A 75 16.17 36.34 -15.75
CA CYS A 75 15.24 35.32 -15.28
C CYS A 75 15.23 35.21 -13.75
N VAL A 76 14.18 34.60 -13.21
CA VAL A 76 14.08 34.25 -11.79
C VAL A 76 15.14 33.20 -11.43
N GLU A 77 15.93 33.44 -10.40
CA GLU A 77 16.96 32.52 -9.91
C GLU A 77 17.06 32.48 -8.38
N VAL A 78 17.66 31.40 -7.87
CA VAL A 78 18.14 31.34 -6.48
C VAL A 78 19.49 32.05 -6.40
N LYS A 79 19.57 33.10 -5.56
CA LYS A 79 20.75 33.94 -5.40
C LYS A 79 21.98 33.11 -5.00
N ASP A 80 23.09 33.35 -5.70
CA ASP A 80 24.39 32.69 -5.48
C ASP A 80 24.34 31.15 -5.58
N ALA A 81 23.31 30.59 -6.23
CA ALA A 81 23.03 29.15 -6.26
C ALA A 81 23.00 28.50 -4.85
N SER A 82 22.63 29.28 -3.83
CA SER A 82 22.67 28.83 -2.45
C SER A 82 21.75 27.64 -2.21
N LYS A 83 22.26 26.65 -1.48
CA LYS A 83 21.51 25.46 -1.04
C LYS A 83 20.97 25.60 0.39
N THR A 84 21.16 26.75 1.03
CA THR A 84 20.73 26.98 2.42
C THR A 84 19.23 27.28 2.50
N ASN A 85 18.58 26.80 3.55
CA ASN A 85 17.18 27.13 3.82
C ASN A 85 17.00 28.64 3.96
N GLY A 86 16.03 29.21 3.25
CA GLY A 86 15.79 30.65 3.22
C GLY A 86 16.64 31.43 2.20
N ALA A 87 17.34 30.74 1.29
CA ALA A 87 18.02 31.38 0.17
C ALA A 87 17.06 32.31 -0.61
N ASN A 88 17.54 33.52 -0.91
CA ASN A 88 16.71 34.53 -1.55
C ASN A 88 16.51 34.23 -3.05
N VAL A 89 15.38 34.68 -3.59
CA VAL A 89 15.04 34.57 -5.01
C VAL A 89 15.07 35.96 -5.64
N ILE A 90 15.87 36.11 -6.70
CA ILE A 90 16.12 37.38 -7.38
C ILE A 90 15.88 37.23 -8.88
N GLN A 91 15.80 38.35 -9.61
CA GLN A 91 16.08 38.31 -11.05
C GLN A 91 17.57 38.52 -11.30
N TYR A 92 18.10 37.82 -12.29
CA TYR A 92 19.47 38.00 -12.75
C TYR A 92 19.58 37.63 -14.22
N GLN A 93 20.60 38.15 -14.90
CA GLN A 93 20.87 37.86 -16.31
C GLN A 93 20.84 36.35 -16.55
N LYS A 94 20.21 35.91 -17.64
CA LYS A 94 20.16 34.50 -18.01
C LYS A 94 21.55 34.00 -18.42
N LEU A 95 22.22 33.30 -17.51
CA LEU A 95 23.52 32.67 -17.71
C LEU A 95 23.40 31.16 -17.99
N GLY A 96 22.23 30.58 -17.74
CA GLY A 96 21.93 29.19 -18.07
C GLY A 96 22.33 28.16 -17.01
N GLY A 97 22.75 28.61 -15.81
CA GLY A 97 23.04 27.72 -14.68
C GLY A 97 21.79 27.07 -14.09
N ASP A 98 21.98 25.94 -13.39
CA ASP A 98 20.89 25.15 -12.80
C ASP A 98 20.03 25.93 -11.81
N ASN A 99 20.62 26.90 -11.09
CA ASN A 99 19.92 27.78 -10.16
C ASN A 99 18.91 28.74 -10.83
N GLN A 100 18.90 28.80 -12.16
CA GLN A 100 17.97 29.58 -12.98
C GLN A 100 16.86 28.74 -13.64
N VAL A 101 16.89 27.41 -13.44
CA VAL A 101 15.96 26.45 -14.05
C VAL A 101 14.92 26.02 -13.04
N TRP A 102 13.64 26.16 -13.39
CA TRP A 102 12.52 25.79 -12.54
C TRP A 102 11.72 24.64 -13.14
N PHE A 103 11.42 23.64 -12.32
CA PHE A 103 10.54 22.53 -12.66
C PHE A 103 9.15 22.79 -12.10
N PHE A 104 8.12 22.52 -12.90
CA PHE A 104 6.73 22.63 -12.47
C PHE A 104 6.15 21.23 -12.34
N GLU A 105 5.77 20.86 -11.12
CA GLU A 105 4.95 19.69 -10.86
C GLU A 105 3.47 20.10 -10.71
N SER A 106 2.56 19.21 -11.13
CA SER A 106 1.14 19.44 -10.91
C SER A 106 0.81 19.22 -9.44
N ALA A 107 0.53 20.30 -8.71
CA ALA A 107 -0.10 20.23 -7.40
C ALA A 107 -1.64 20.37 -7.55
N PRO A 108 -2.46 19.63 -6.78
CA PRO A 108 -3.90 19.85 -6.76
C PRO A 108 -4.20 21.29 -6.35
N TRP A 109 -5.02 21.96 -7.14
CA TRP A 109 -5.44 23.34 -6.92
C TRP A 109 -6.37 23.41 -5.70
N PRO A 110 -6.12 24.25 -4.67
CA PRO A 110 -7.11 24.49 -3.63
C PRO A 110 -8.33 25.16 -4.28
N ALA A 111 -9.49 24.51 -4.22
CA ALA A 111 -10.71 25.02 -4.85
C ALA A 111 -11.10 26.37 -4.21
N SER A 112 -11.23 27.40 -5.05
CA SER A 112 -11.78 28.70 -4.63
C SER A 112 -13.29 28.59 -4.44
N ASN A 113 -13.77 28.91 -3.23
CA ASN A 113 -15.16 29.26 -2.99
C ASN A 113 -15.55 30.47 -3.84
N GLY A 114 -16.41 30.29 -4.84
CA GLY A 114 -17.14 31.41 -5.45
C GLY A 114 -17.46 31.31 -6.94
N LYS A 115 -18.71 30.90 -7.19
CA LYS A 115 -19.62 31.26 -8.32
C LYS A 115 -19.24 30.83 -9.75
N SER A 116 -20.19 30.09 -10.33
CA SER A 116 -20.24 29.52 -11.68
C SER A 116 -20.01 30.55 -12.79
N ASN A 117 -19.44 30.08 -13.91
CA ASN A 117 -20.08 30.24 -15.21
C ASN A 117 -19.71 29.07 -16.13
N ASN A 118 -20.74 28.47 -16.70
CA ASN A 118 -20.73 27.30 -17.57
C ASN A 118 -20.03 27.58 -18.89
N ASN A 119 -19.03 26.76 -19.24
CA ASN A 119 -18.90 26.19 -20.60
C ASN A 119 -17.84 25.06 -20.61
N PRO A 120 -18.21 23.76 -20.62
CA PRO A 120 -17.23 22.71 -20.79
C PRO A 120 -16.90 22.56 -22.28
N GLN A 121 -15.83 23.22 -22.74
CA GLN A 121 -15.20 22.81 -24.00
C GLN A 121 -14.36 21.54 -23.74
N PRO A 122 -14.49 20.48 -24.57
CA PRO A 122 -13.85 19.20 -24.34
C PRO A 122 -12.33 19.34 -24.48
N LYS A 123 -11.61 19.08 -23.38
CA LYS A 123 -10.16 18.90 -23.40
C LYS A 123 -9.88 17.44 -23.75
N PRO A 124 -9.16 17.13 -24.84
CA PRO A 124 -8.80 15.76 -25.17
C PRO A 124 -7.93 15.18 -24.06
N SER A 125 -8.39 14.07 -23.47
CA SER A 125 -7.62 13.28 -22.53
C SER A 125 -6.55 12.49 -23.30
N SER A 126 -5.34 13.00 -23.41
CA SER A 126 -4.22 12.23 -23.96
C SER A 126 -3.76 11.19 -22.93
N SER A 127 -4.24 9.95 -23.03
CA SER A 127 -3.67 8.83 -22.29
C SER A 127 -2.33 8.44 -22.92
N ASN A 128 -1.24 8.66 -22.19
CA ASN A 128 0.09 8.24 -22.61
C ASN A 128 0.28 6.73 -22.38
N ILE A 129 0.77 5.99 -23.38
CA ILE A 129 0.96 4.52 -23.31
C ILE A 129 2.07 4.13 -22.33
N LEU A 130 3.19 4.88 -22.30
CA LEU A 130 4.31 4.66 -21.39
C LEU A 130 4.49 5.89 -20.49
N SER A 131 4.66 5.65 -19.19
CA SER A 131 4.94 6.69 -18.19
C SER A 131 6.44 7.03 -18.15
N ASN A 132 6.77 8.17 -17.53
CA ASN A 132 8.17 8.48 -17.21
C ASN A 132 8.73 7.45 -16.23
N GLY A 133 9.98 7.04 -16.41
CA GLY A 133 10.64 6.11 -15.49
C GLY A 133 11.81 5.37 -16.12
N TRP A 134 12.54 4.61 -15.30
CA TRP A 134 13.57 3.69 -15.76
C TRP A 134 12.91 2.38 -16.23
N TYR A 135 13.40 1.83 -17.33
CA TYR A 135 12.90 0.59 -17.92
C TYR A 135 14.06 -0.28 -18.42
N TYR A 136 13.86 -1.59 -18.37
CA TYR A 136 14.51 -2.49 -19.31
C TYR A 136 13.58 -2.65 -20.53
N ILE A 137 14.15 -2.69 -21.74
CA ILE A 137 13.40 -2.82 -22.99
C ILE A 137 13.70 -4.19 -23.57
N LYS A 138 12.77 -5.14 -23.46
CA LYS A 138 12.94 -6.53 -23.89
C LYS A 138 12.28 -6.76 -25.25
N ASN A 139 13.01 -7.31 -26.22
CA ASN A 139 12.42 -7.72 -27.48
C ASN A 139 11.55 -8.98 -27.30
N ILE A 140 10.36 -9.00 -27.90
CA ILE A 140 9.40 -10.11 -27.76
C ILE A 140 9.89 -11.37 -28.49
N ASN A 141 10.59 -11.26 -29.61
CA ASN A 141 11.10 -12.42 -30.35
C ASN A 141 12.26 -13.11 -29.61
N SER A 142 13.30 -12.36 -29.27
CA SER A 142 14.54 -12.93 -28.71
C SER A 142 14.53 -13.08 -27.19
N GLN A 143 13.61 -12.40 -26.49
CA GLN A 143 13.57 -12.25 -25.02
C GLN A 143 14.82 -11.56 -24.43
N LYS A 144 15.60 -10.87 -25.27
CA LYS A 144 16.82 -10.13 -24.90
C LYS A 144 16.56 -8.64 -24.75
N TYR A 145 17.46 -7.98 -24.04
CA TYR A 145 17.32 -6.57 -23.69
C TYR A 145 18.11 -5.67 -24.64
N VAL A 146 17.49 -4.56 -25.02
CA VAL A 146 18.17 -3.48 -25.74
C VAL A 146 19.26 -2.89 -24.85
N GLU A 147 20.47 -2.83 -25.36
CA GLU A 147 21.64 -2.35 -24.64
C GLU A 147 22.59 -1.54 -25.52
N VAL A 148 23.43 -0.73 -24.87
CA VAL A 148 24.61 -0.15 -25.52
C VAL A 148 25.71 -1.21 -25.54
N THR A 149 26.17 -1.59 -26.74
CA THR A 149 27.12 -2.69 -26.93
C THR A 149 28.39 -2.50 -26.09
N ASN A 150 28.77 -3.52 -25.33
CA ASN A 150 29.93 -3.51 -24.42
C ASN A 150 29.93 -2.37 -23.38
N GLY A 151 28.79 -1.71 -23.15
CA GLY A 151 28.70 -0.54 -22.28
C GLY A 151 29.56 0.64 -22.72
N LYS A 152 29.90 0.75 -24.01
CA LYS A 152 30.75 1.82 -24.54
C LYS A 152 30.03 3.16 -24.44
N ASP A 153 30.44 3.99 -23.49
CA ASP A 153 29.79 5.28 -23.22
C ASP A 153 30.38 6.44 -24.05
N ALA A 154 30.13 6.42 -25.37
CA ALA A 154 30.59 7.45 -26.30
C ALA A 154 29.56 7.73 -27.41
N ASN A 155 29.60 8.92 -28.00
CA ASN A 155 28.82 9.24 -29.20
C ASN A 155 29.09 8.22 -30.31
N GLY A 156 28.01 7.72 -30.91
CA GLY A 156 28.07 6.71 -31.95
C GLY A 156 28.33 5.29 -31.45
N ALA A 157 28.30 5.06 -30.14
CA ALA A 157 28.30 3.69 -29.63
C ALA A 157 27.03 2.96 -30.05
N ASN A 158 27.20 1.71 -30.48
CA ASN A 158 26.14 0.93 -31.08
C ASN A 158 25.09 0.48 -30.06
N VAL A 159 23.83 0.37 -30.49
CA VAL A 159 22.76 -0.26 -29.73
C VAL A 159 22.47 -1.64 -30.31
N ALA A 160 22.52 -2.66 -29.46
CA ALA A 160 22.29 -4.06 -29.82
C ALA A 160 21.39 -4.73 -28.77
N GLN A 161 21.00 -5.98 -28.99
CA GLN A 161 20.36 -6.78 -27.94
C GLN A 161 21.37 -7.69 -27.25
N PHE A 162 21.17 -7.96 -25.96
CA PHE A 162 21.96 -8.92 -25.21
C PHE A 162 21.15 -9.57 -24.08
N GLN A 163 21.64 -10.70 -23.57
CA GLN A 163 21.05 -11.36 -22.42
C GLN A 163 21.01 -10.42 -21.19
N GLY A 164 19.93 -10.49 -20.40
CA GLY A 164 19.77 -9.66 -19.21
C GLY A 164 20.90 -9.87 -18.20
N ASN A 165 21.55 -8.79 -17.78
CA ASN A 165 22.70 -8.82 -16.87
C ASN A 165 22.71 -7.68 -15.84
N ASP A 166 21.60 -6.93 -15.72
CA ASP A 166 21.40 -5.79 -14.80
C ASP A 166 22.38 -4.61 -14.96
N SER A 167 23.22 -4.63 -16.01
CA SER A 167 24.17 -3.56 -16.31
C SER A 167 23.45 -2.24 -16.62
N SER A 168 24.09 -1.12 -16.28
CA SER A 168 23.62 0.22 -16.60
C SER A 168 23.40 0.42 -18.11
N CYS A 169 24.16 -0.29 -18.96
CA CYS A 169 23.99 -0.24 -20.42
C CYS A 169 22.67 -0.83 -20.93
N GLN A 170 21.92 -1.58 -20.11
CA GLN A 170 20.61 -2.15 -20.46
C GLN A 170 19.42 -1.33 -19.95
N LYS A 171 19.70 -0.26 -19.18
CA LYS A 171 18.67 0.58 -18.55
C LYS A 171 18.38 1.78 -19.43
N TRP A 172 17.10 2.09 -19.59
CA TRP A 172 16.64 3.20 -20.40
C TRP A 172 15.61 4.02 -19.63
N TYR A 173 15.87 5.32 -19.44
CA TYR A 173 14.89 6.22 -18.87
C TYR A 173 13.96 6.74 -19.98
N VAL A 174 12.68 6.39 -19.88
CA VAL A 174 11.62 6.91 -20.73
C VAL A 174 11.25 8.30 -20.23
N THR A 175 11.33 9.28 -21.14
CA THR A 175 10.69 10.58 -20.97
C THR A 175 9.53 10.67 -21.94
N ASN A 176 8.31 10.74 -21.43
CA ASN A 176 7.10 10.95 -22.19
C ASN A 176 6.94 12.44 -22.55
N LEU A 177 6.77 12.72 -23.85
CA LEU A 177 6.63 14.05 -24.41
C LEU A 177 5.16 14.45 -24.66
N GLY A 178 4.20 13.59 -24.33
CA GLY A 178 2.79 13.68 -24.72
C GLY A 178 2.51 13.05 -26.08
N ASN A 179 1.23 12.81 -26.39
CA ASN A 179 0.77 12.22 -27.65
C ASN A 179 1.49 10.91 -28.04
N ASN A 180 1.87 10.11 -27.04
CA ASN A 180 2.64 8.87 -27.18
C ASN A 180 4.05 9.02 -27.77
N TYR A 181 4.61 10.23 -27.84
CA TYR A 181 6.03 10.39 -28.15
C TYR A 181 6.89 10.22 -26.90
N ILE A 182 8.04 9.57 -27.06
CA ILE A 182 9.03 9.36 -26.00
C ILE A 182 10.45 9.65 -26.49
N THR A 183 11.34 9.88 -25.54
CA THR A 183 12.80 9.75 -25.73
C THR A 183 13.37 8.74 -24.75
N LEU A 184 14.46 8.08 -25.10
CA LEU A 184 15.10 7.03 -24.30
C LEU A 184 16.52 7.44 -23.92
N LYS A 185 16.77 7.70 -22.65
CA LYS A 185 18.11 8.03 -22.11
C LYS A 185 18.79 6.77 -21.57
N THR A 186 20.04 6.51 -21.95
CA THR A 186 20.81 5.37 -21.42
C THR A 186 21.07 5.51 -19.92
N GLY A 187 21.17 4.37 -19.22
CA GLY A 187 21.58 4.30 -17.82
C GLY A 187 23.09 4.42 -17.59
N LEU A 188 23.89 4.48 -18.65
CA LEU A 188 25.33 4.79 -18.57
C LEU A 188 25.55 6.23 -18.03
N PRO A 189 26.71 6.52 -17.41
CA PRO A 189 26.98 7.79 -16.75
C PRO A 189 26.73 9.05 -17.59
N SER A 190 26.94 8.98 -18.91
CA SER A 190 26.70 10.13 -19.80
C SER A 190 25.23 10.55 -19.91
N GLY A 191 24.28 9.64 -19.71
CA GLY A 191 22.86 9.92 -19.95
C GLY A 191 22.53 10.31 -21.40
N ARG A 192 23.30 9.80 -22.39
CA ARG A 192 23.02 9.97 -23.83
C ARG A 192 21.71 9.36 -24.28
N MET A 193 21.22 9.78 -25.45
CA MET A 193 19.92 9.37 -25.98
C MET A 193 20.07 8.24 -27.00
N MET A 194 19.10 7.33 -27.06
CA MET A 194 18.91 6.45 -28.22
C MET A 194 18.64 7.33 -29.45
N ASP A 195 19.40 7.09 -30.51
CA ASP A 195 19.52 7.99 -31.65
C ASP A 195 19.57 7.16 -32.95
N VAL A 196 18.78 7.55 -33.95
CA VAL A 196 18.87 6.99 -35.30
C VAL A 196 20.03 7.66 -36.01
N TYR A 197 21.02 6.88 -36.45
CA TYR A 197 22.22 7.41 -37.11
C TYR A 197 21.86 8.35 -38.27
N ASN A 198 22.36 9.58 -38.21
CA ASN A 198 22.06 10.67 -39.15
C ASN A 198 20.57 10.98 -39.36
N GLY A 199 19.67 10.49 -38.50
CA GLY A 199 18.23 10.59 -38.66
C GLY A 199 17.67 9.92 -39.91
N GLU A 200 18.39 8.96 -40.49
CA GLU A 200 18.06 8.38 -41.80
C GLU A 200 16.67 7.72 -41.84
N ASN A 201 15.98 7.89 -42.97
CA ASN A 201 14.71 7.23 -43.27
C ASN A 201 14.90 6.10 -44.29
N LYS A 202 15.63 5.04 -43.91
CA LYS A 202 15.85 3.85 -44.75
C LYS A 202 15.86 2.57 -43.90
N ASP A 203 15.49 1.44 -44.51
CA ASP A 203 15.63 0.15 -43.85
C ASP A 203 17.11 -0.15 -43.63
N GLY A 204 17.44 -0.64 -42.43
CA GLY A 204 18.83 -0.83 -42.02
C GLY A 204 19.49 0.41 -41.40
N ALA A 205 18.80 1.56 -41.27
CA ALA A 205 19.36 2.71 -40.57
C ALA A 205 19.74 2.33 -39.14
N ASN A 206 20.99 2.55 -38.75
CA ASN A 206 21.53 2.06 -37.48
C ASN A 206 20.96 2.83 -36.29
N VAL A 207 20.85 2.16 -35.13
CA VAL A 207 20.57 2.82 -33.85
C VAL A 207 21.84 2.88 -32.99
N GLN A 208 22.12 4.06 -32.47
CA GLN A 208 23.29 4.38 -31.66
C GLN A 208 22.86 5.12 -30.38
N ILE A 209 23.82 5.41 -29.50
CA ILE A 209 23.67 6.49 -28.52
C ILE A 209 24.39 7.75 -28.97
N PHE A 210 23.77 8.90 -28.75
CA PHE A 210 24.36 10.20 -29.07
C PHE A 210 23.96 11.25 -28.03
N ASP A 211 24.76 12.31 -27.92
CA ASP A 211 24.45 13.45 -27.07
C ASP A 211 23.09 14.04 -27.41
N ARG A 212 22.38 14.50 -26.38
CA ARG A 212 21.05 15.05 -26.53
C ARG A 212 21.09 16.30 -27.40
N ASN A 213 20.46 16.23 -28.57
CA ASN A 213 20.45 17.32 -29.56
C ASN A 213 19.03 17.82 -29.90
N GLY A 214 17.99 17.13 -29.39
CA GLY A 214 16.59 17.49 -29.60
C GLY A 214 16.07 17.22 -31.02
N ALA A 215 16.84 16.52 -31.85
CA ALA A 215 16.44 16.15 -33.19
C ALA A 215 15.38 15.03 -33.19
N ASP A 216 14.63 14.93 -34.28
CA ASP A 216 13.64 13.86 -34.46
C ASP A 216 14.27 12.47 -34.49
N ALA A 217 15.57 12.37 -34.76
CA ALA A 217 16.36 11.14 -34.66
C ALA A 217 16.37 10.52 -33.25
N GLN A 218 16.06 11.29 -32.21
CA GLN A 218 16.04 10.85 -30.80
C GLN A 218 14.62 10.65 -30.26
N THR A 219 13.60 10.73 -31.13
CA THR A 219 12.18 10.73 -30.74
C THR A 219 11.44 9.57 -31.39
N PHE A 220 10.70 8.81 -30.58
CA PHE A 220 9.95 7.65 -31.02
C PHE A 220 8.48 7.76 -30.61
N LYS A 221 7.56 7.35 -31.49
CA LYS A 221 6.14 7.20 -31.17
C LYS A 221 5.85 5.78 -30.71
N VAL A 222 5.16 5.66 -29.59
CA VAL A 222 4.76 4.38 -29.01
C VAL A 222 3.43 3.95 -29.59
N VAL A 223 3.37 2.73 -30.12
CA VAL A 223 2.13 2.11 -30.63
C VAL A 223 1.88 0.79 -29.88
N LYS A 224 0.64 0.58 -29.40
CA LYS A 224 0.23 -0.66 -28.74
C LYS A 224 0.05 -1.79 -29.74
N SER A 225 0.55 -2.97 -29.40
CA SER A 225 0.21 -4.23 -30.06
C SER A 225 -0.95 -4.92 -29.33
N SER A 226 -1.66 -5.83 -30.00
CA SER A 226 -2.85 -6.52 -29.47
C SER A 226 -2.59 -7.42 -28.25
N ASN A 227 -1.34 -7.76 -27.95
CA ASN A 227 -0.88 -8.63 -26.87
C ASN A 227 -0.29 -7.88 -25.66
N GLY A 228 -0.38 -6.54 -25.63
CA GLY A 228 0.18 -5.71 -24.55
C GLY A 228 1.64 -5.30 -24.72
N ALA A 229 2.35 -5.75 -25.77
CA ALA A 229 3.65 -5.22 -26.16
C ALA A 229 3.53 -3.87 -26.89
N VAL A 230 4.65 -3.17 -27.10
CA VAL A 230 4.69 -1.90 -27.83
C VAL A 230 5.70 -1.92 -28.98
N CYS A 231 5.43 -1.14 -30.02
CA CYS A 231 6.38 -0.84 -31.10
C CYS A 231 6.83 0.62 -30.98
N LEU A 232 8.08 0.91 -31.37
CA LEU A 232 8.66 2.26 -31.34
C LEU A 232 8.89 2.75 -32.77
N LEU A 233 8.04 3.67 -33.24
CA LEU A 233 8.11 4.21 -34.60
C LEU A 233 8.99 5.46 -34.59
N SER A 234 10.04 5.50 -35.42
CA SER A 234 10.96 6.64 -35.46
C SER A 234 10.26 7.88 -36.02
N LYS A 235 10.36 9.01 -35.32
CA LYS A 235 9.83 10.29 -35.78
C LYS A 235 10.58 10.80 -37.01
N SER A 236 11.89 10.60 -37.11
CA SER A 236 12.69 11.01 -38.28
C SER A 236 12.29 10.26 -39.57
N SER A 237 11.67 9.09 -39.43
CA SER A 237 11.11 8.31 -40.55
C SER A 237 9.68 8.70 -40.95
N GLY A 238 9.10 9.72 -40.31
CA GLY A 238 7.68 10.03 -40.45
C GLY A 238 6.77 8.92 -39.93
N GLU A 239 7.24 8.16 -38.92
CA GLU A 239 6.52 7.03 -38.30
C GLU A 239 6.31 5.80 -39.22
N THR A 240 7.02 5.71 -40.35
CA THR A 240 6.90 4.57 -41.27
C THR A 240 7.83 3.39 -40.93
N LYS A 241 8.82 3.62 -40.07
CA LYS A 241 9.81 2.62 -39.66
C LYS A 241 9.86 2.48 -38.15
N ALA A 242 9.99 1.25 -37.68
CA ALA A 242 10.06 0.90 -36.28
C ALA A 242 11.47 0.46 -35.87
N LEU A 243 11.77 0.58 -34.59
CA LEU A 243 12.90 -0.10 -33.96
C LEU A 243 12.78 -1.61 -34.20
N ASP A 244 13.83 -2.24 -34.69
CA ASP A 244 13.85 -3.61 -35.17
C ASP A 244 15.15 -4.31 -34.75
N VAL A 245 15.05 -5.59 -34.36
CA VAL A 245 16.22 -6.45 -34.17
C VAL A 245 16.58 -7.07 -35.51
N TYR A 246 17.71 -6.64 -36.08
CA TYR A 246 18.10 -6.96 -37.44
C TYR A 246 18.05 -8.47 -37.73
N GLY A 247 17.37 -8.82 -38.82
CA GLY A 247 17.21 -10.20 -39.27
C GLY A 247 16.35 -11.07 -38.35
N SER A 248 15.59 -10.48 -37.41
CA SER A 248 14.89 -11.22 -36.36
C SER A 248 15.81 -12.14 -35.54
N SER A 249 17.10 -11.81 -35.46
CA SER A 249 18.08 -12.66 -34.78
C SER A 249 17.75 -12.79 -33.30
N ALA A 250 17.94 -14.00 -32.75
CA ALA A 250 17.87 -14.25 -31.32
C ALA A 250 19.24 -14.21 -30.64
N ASP A 251 20.32 -13.85 -31.34
CA ASP A 251 21.69 -13.89 -30.83
C ASP A 251 22.04 -12.68 -29.95
N ASN A 252 23.05 -12.86 -29.09
CA ASN A 252 23.65 -11.74 -28.37
C ASN A 252 24.40 -10.86 -29.38
N ASN A 253 24.39 -9.54 -29.13
CA ASN A 253 24.96 -8.53 -30.01
C ASN A 253 24.27 -8.40 -31.38
N ALA A 254 23.06 -8.96 -31.56
CA ALA A 254 22.28 -8.66 -32.76
C ALA A 254 21.90 -7.18 -32.77
N ASN A 255 22.08 -6.53 -33.92
CA ASN A 255 21.99 -5.09 -34.06
C ASN A 255 20.55 -4.57 -33.91
N LEU A 256 20.37 -3.40 -33.27
CA LEU A 256 19.12 -2.65 -33.39
C LEU A 256 19.22 -1.66 -34.55
N ASN A 257 18.25 -1.69 -35.44
CA ASN A 257 18.14 -0.79 -36.57
C ASN A 257 16.70 -0.27 -36.71
N LEU A 258 16.47 0.52 -37.76
CA LEU A 258 15.13 0.79 -38.25
C LEU A 258 14.76 -0.16 -39.39
N TRP A 259 13.51 -0.59 -39.40
CA TRP A 259 12.92 -1.32 -40.51
C TRP A 259 11.47 -0.90 -40.73
N THR A 260 10.98 -1.07 -41.96
CA THR A 260 9.59 -0.82 -42.33
C THR A 260 8.63 -1.48 -41.34
N TYR A 261 7.73 -0.67 -40.77
CA TYR A 261 6.83 -1.12 -39.72
C TYR A 261 5.84 -2.15 -40.24
N SER A 262 5.89 -3.36 -39.68
CA SER A 262 4.97 -4.46 -39.96
C SER A 262 4.39 -5.08 -38.68
N GLY A 263 4.87 -4.64 -37.51
CA GLY A 263 4.37 -5.08 -36.20
C GLY A 263 4.70 -6.54 -35.87
N ILE A 264 5.66 -7.15 -36.56
CA ILE A 264 6.12 -8.53 -36.32
C ILE A 264 6.95 -8.62 -35.02
N PRO A 265 7.16 -9.83 -34.45
CA PRO A 265 7.78 -9.99 -33.13
C PRO A 265 9.15 -9.33 -32.93
N CYS A 266 9.98 -9.20 -33.96
CA CYS A 266 11.28 -8.51 -33.86
C CYS A 266 11.15 -6.98 -33.69
N GLN A 267 9.97 -6.40 -33.96
CA GLN A 267 9.65 -4.97 -33.77
C GLN A 267 8.84 -4.70 -32.49
N GLN A 268 8.44 -5.76 -31.77
CA GLN A 268 7.66 -5.67 -30.55
C GLN A 268 8.58 -5.72 -29.33
N PHE A 269 8.34 -4.82 -28.37
CA PHE A 269 9.11 -4.72 -27.15
C PHE A 269 8.20 -4.66 -25.91
N LEU A 270 8.67 -5.27 -24.82
CA LEU A 270 8.12 -5.14 -23.48
C LEU A 270 8.97 -4.14 -22.69
N PHE A 271 8.32 -3.11 -22.14
CA PHE A 271 8.95 -2.15 -21.24
C PHE A 271 8.75 -2.58 -19.79
N GLU A 272 9.82 -3.10 -19.18
CA GLU A 272 9.82 -3.59 -17.80
C GLU A 272 10.31 -2.48 -16.87
N ALA A 273 9.43 -1.90 -16.05
CA ALA A 273 9.79 -0.77 -15.19
C ALA A 273 10.83 -1.16 -14.14
N ILE A 274 11.96 -0.46 -14.11
CA ILE A 274 13.01 -0.60 -13.11
C ILE A 274 12.54 0.20 -11.88
N GLY A 275 12.14 -0.53 -10.84
CA GLY A 275 11.39 0.01 -9.69
C GLY A 275 9.91 -0.40 -9.67
N GLY A 276 9.46 -1.18 -10.67
CA GLY A 276 8.16 -1.86 -10.73
C GLY A 276 8.35 -3.23 -11.38
N GLY A 277 8.70 -4.23 -10.56
CA GLY A 277 9.42 -5.43 -11.02
C GLY A 277 8.70 -6.31 -12.03
N SER A 278 9.46 -6.74 -13.05
CA SER A 278 9.37 -8.06 -13.68
C SER A 278 10.64 -8.32 -14.48
N SER A 279 11.36 -9.42 -14.18
CA SER A 279 12.19 -10.14 -15.16
C SER A 279 12.56 -11.55 -14.67
N SER A 280 12.10 -12.55 -15.42
CA SER A 280 12.64 -13.91 -15.57
C SER A 280 13.40 -13.98 -16.93
N GLN A 281 14.33 -14.85 -17.31
CA GLN A 281 14.76 -16.25 -17.03
C GLN A 281 16.29 -16.32 -17.37
N GLY A 282 17.15 -17.30 -17.07
CA GLY A 282 17.07 -18.75 -16.84
C GLY A 282 18.08 -19.45 -17.77
N GLY A 283 18.99 -20.26 -17.21
CA GLY A 283 19.94 -21.11 -17.95
C GLY A 283 20.81 -21.91 -16.98
N ALA A 284 20.73 -23.25 -17.06
CA ALA A 284 21.13 -24.18 -16.01
C ALA A 284 22.65 -24.37 -15.84
N SER A 285 23.11 -24.21 -14.60
CA SER A 285 24.22 -24.95 -14.01
C SER A 285 24.07 -24.85 -12.49
N GLY A 286 24.26 -25.97 -11.79
CA GLY A 286 23.97 -26.10 -10.37
C GLY A 286 24.81 -25.17 -9.50
N ASN A 287 24.19 -24.10 -9.00
CA ASN A 287 24.43 -23.59 -7.66
C ASN A 287 23.25 -22.68 -7.27
N THR A 288 22.74 -22.85 -6.06
CA THR A 288 21.64 -22.08 -5.47
C THR A 288 22.02 -20.60 -5.41
N SER A 289 21.54 -19.80 -6.36
CA SER A 289 21.76 -18.35 -6.43
C SER A 289 21.41 -17.67 -5.10
N GLY A 290 22.23 -16.76 -4.59
CA GLY A 290 21.94 -16.00 -3.36
C GLY A 290 20.79 -14.98 -3.46
N ASN A 291 19.97 -15.02 -4.50
CA ASN A 291 18.94 -14.01 -4.76
C ASN A 291 17.73 -14.22 -3.85
N LYS A 292 17.38 -13.19 -3.06
CA LYS A 292 16.17 -13.16 -2.25
C LYS A 292 14.94 -12.97 -3.13
N GLU A 293 13.78 -13.48 -2.70
CA GLU A 293 12.51 -13.10 -3.33
C GLU A 293 12.20 -11.65 -2.99
N HIS A 294 11.73 -10.89 -3.97
CA HIS A 294 11.28 -9.52 -3.72
C HIS A 294 10.04 -9.55 -2.82
N VAL A 295 10.14 -8.88 -1.67
CA VAL A 295 9.02 -8.61 -0.77
C VAL A 295 8.84 -7.09 -0.75
N ASP A 296 7.64 -6.62 -1.09
CA ASP A 296 7.36 -5.19 -1.16
C ASP A 296 7.40 -4.56 0.23
N GLY A 297 8.43 -3.74 0.48
CA GLY A 297 8.65 -3.05 1.75
C GLY A 297 7.84 -1.77 1.93
N SER A 298 7.03 -1.35 0.95
CA SER A 298 6.25 -0.10 1.01
C SER A 298 5.03 -0.19 1.93
N PHE A 299 4.68 -1.36 2.42
CA PHE A 299 3.57 -1.61 3.33
C PHE A 299 3.91 -2.74 4.33
N PRO A 300 3.20 -2.83 5.48
CA PRO A 300 3.38 -3.93 6.41
C PRO A 300 2.80 -5.23 5.86
N THR A 301 3.61 -5.98 5.12
CA THR A 301 3.21 -7.26 4.53
C THR A 301 2.62 -8.22 5.56
N GLN A 302 1.54 -8.94 5.20
CA GLN A 302 0.94 -9.95 6.06
C GLN A 302 1.89 -11.12 6.27
N GLN A 303 2.41 -11.25 7.50
CA GLN A 303 3.25 -12.36 7.91
C GLN A 303 2.37 -13.47 8.53
N ILE A 304 2.83 -14.71 8.41
CA ILE A 304 2.16 -15.89 8.95
C ILE A 304 3.13 -16.83 9.66
N ASN A 305 2.60 -17.64 10.57
CA ASN A 305 3.22 -18.89 11.00
C ASN A 305 2.46 -20.07 10.39
N MET A 306 3.21 -21.09 9.97
CA MET A 306 2.64 -22.37 9.54
C MET A 306 2.90 -23.40 10.64
N VAL A 307 1.86 -23.87 11.30
CA VAL A 307 1.93 -24.83 12.41
C VAL A 307 1.48 -26.19 11.94
N ASN A 308 2.36 -27.19 11.99
CA ASN A 308 2.03 -28.54 11.55
C ASN A 308 1.07 -29.23 12.54
N CYS A 309 0.06 -29.94 12.01
CA CYS A 309 -0.99 -30.56 12.81
C CYS A 309 -0.56 -31.86 13.51
N GLN A 310 0.52 -32.52 13.08
CA GLN A 310 1.03 -33.72 13.74
C GLN A 310 1.84 -33.40 14.99
N ASN A 311 2.77 -32.44 14.90
CA ASN A 311 3.71 -32.17 15.98
C ASN A 311 3.45 -30.84 16.72
N GLY A 312 2.52 -30.01 16.24
CA GLY A 312 2.20 -28.70 16.83
C GLY A 312 3.31 -27.65 16.70
N LYS A 313 4.36 -27.91 15.91
CA LYS A 313 5.53 -27.04 15.76
C LYS A 313 5.44 -26.19 14.49
N MET A 314 6.16 -25.08 14.47
CA MET A 314 6.22 -24.16 13.34
C MET A 314 7.25 -24.59 12.30
N VAL A 315 6.91 -24.39 11.02
CA VAL A 315 7.85 -24.48 9.89
C VAL A 315 8.89 -23.36 10.02
N THR A 316 10.17 -23.71 10.10
CA THR A 316 11.24 -22.77 10.48
C THR A 316 12.41 -22.80 9.51
N GLY A 317 12.69 -21.67 8.86
CA GLY A 317 13.80 -21.47 7.93
C GLY A 317 14.83 -20.51 8.51
N SER A 318 15.99 -21.00 8.92
CA SER A 318 16.97 -20.23 9.69
C SER A 318 18.02 -19.52 8.83
N SER A 319 18.45 -20.10 7.72
CA SER A 319 19.48 -19.54 6.84
C SER A 319 19.44 -20.11 5.42
N ILE A 320 20.18 -19.50 4.50
CA ILE A 320 20.25 -19.95 3.10
C ILE A 320 20.76 -21.40 3.00
N ASN A 321 20.12 -22.17 2.15
CA ASN A 321 20.41 -23.57 1.82
C ASN A 321 20.45 -24.53 3.02
N LYS A 322 19.89 -24.13 4.16
CA LYS A 322 19.68 -25.02 5.30
C LYS A 322 18.32 -25.68 5.22
N GLY A 323 18.26 -26.93 5.72
CA GLY A 323 17.03 -27.68 5.86
C GLY A 323 16.04 -26.93 6.73
N VAL A 324 14.79 -26.85 6.27
CA VAL A 324 13.69 -26.31 7.06
C VAL A 324 13.40 -27.28 8.19
N SER A 325 13.20 -26.74 9.39
CA SER A 325 13.06 -27.50 10.63
C SER A 325 11.69 -27.25 11.29
N SER A 326 11.28 -28.19 12.14
CA SER A 326 10.10 -28.06 13.02
C SER A 326 10.52 -27.50 14.38
N ASN A 327 10.14 -26.26 14.70
CA ASN A 327 10.53 -25.59 15.94
C ASN A 327 9.31 -25.04 16.70
N ALA A 328 9.28 -25.20 18.03
CA ALA A 328 8.23 -24.66 18.90
C ALA A 328 8.51 -23.22 19.36
N ASN A 329 9.77 -22.78 19.33
CA ASN A 329 10.17 -21.46 19.80
C ASN A 329 9.87 -20.40 18.75
N SER A 330 9.21 -19.32 19.16
CA SER A 330 8.91 -18.18 18.30
C SER A 330 10.18 -17.39 17.97
N SER A 331 10.34 -17.05 16.68
CA SER A 331 11.36 -16.14 16.18
C SER A 331 10.95 -15.62 14.80
N THR A 332 11.74 -14.73 14.20
CA THR A 332 11.57 -14.31 12.80
C THR A 332 11.76 -15.47 11.82
N ALA A 333 12.54 -16.49 12.17
CA ALA A 333 12.80 -17.66 11.31
C ALA A 333 11.57 -18.55 11.10
N ASN A 334 10.56 -18.43 11.97
CA ASN A 334 9.30 -19.17 11.90
C ASN A 334 8.21 -18.38 11.16
N ARG A 335 8.51 -17.15 10.71
CA ARG A 335 7.57 -16.25 10.05
C ARG A 335 7.77 -16.31 8.53
N TRP A 336 6.66 -16.31 7.81
CA TRP A 336 6.63 -16.42 6.36
C TRP A 336 5.68 -15.40 5.75
N THR A 337 5.91 -15.06 4.49
CA THR A 337 4.98 -14.33 3.63
C THR A 337 4.68 -15.18 2.40
N VAL A 338 3.60 -14.84 1.69
CA VAL A 338 3.16 -15.57 0.51
C VAL A 338 3.20 -14.60 -0.67
N SER A 339 3.98 -14.93 -1.70
CA SER A 339 4.10 -14.14 -2.94
C SER A 339 3.28 -14.81 -4.04
N PHE A 340 2.27 -14.12 -4.55
CA PHE A 340 1.41 -14.61 -5.62
C PHE A 340 2.18 -14.70 -6.94
N VAL A 341 2.08 -15.85 -7.62
CA VAL A 341 2.66 -16.08 -8.95
C VAL A 341 1.58 -15.95 -10.02
N GLY A 342 0.40 -16.53 -9.79
CA GLY A 342 -0.70 -16.57 -10.75
C GLY A 342 -1.62 -17.77 -10.49
N ASN A 343 -2.92 -17.65 -10.77
CA ASN A 343 -3.89 -18.75 -10.69
C ASN A 343 -3.87 -19.56 -9.37
N GLY A 344 -3.71 -18.88 -8.23
CA GLY A 344 -3.66 -19.53 -6.90
C GLY A 344 -2.36 -20.31 -6.63
N VAL A 345 -1.29 -19.99 -7.35
CA VAL A 345 0.06 -20.53 -7.15
C VAL A 345 0.93 -19.47 -6.48
N PHE A 346 1.76 -19.90 -5.54
CA PHE A 346 2.54 -19.00 -4.69
C PHE A 346 3.98 -19.45 -4.52
N LYS A 347 4.87 -18.49 -4.25
CA LYS A 347 6.12 -18.73 -3.53
C LYS A 347 5.89 -18.42 -2.05
N ILE A 348 6.56 -19.16 -1.17
CA ILE A 348 6.48 -18.94 0.28
C ILE A 348 7.84 -18.44 0.75
N VAL A 349 7.90 -17.21 1.28
CA VAL A 349 9.14 -16.48 1.55
C VAL A 349 9.35 -16.34 3.04
N ASN A 350 10.53 -16.73 3.53
CA ASN A 350 10.87 -16.61 4.95
C ASN A 350 11.18 -15.15 5.30
N VAL A 351 10.56 -14.63 6.37
CA VAL A 351 10.73 -13.22 6.79
C VAL A 351 12.15 -12.94 7.28
N ASN A 352 12.77 -13.86 8.00
CA ASN A 352 14.11 -13.67 8.54
C ASN A 352 15.17 -13.57 7.44
N THR A 353 15.04 -14.41 6.42
CA THR A 353 16.11 -14.61 5.43
C THR A 353 15.83 -13.96 4.08
N GLY A 354 14.56 -13.77 3.71
CA GLY A 354 14.13 -13.35 2.37
C GLY A 354 14.21 -14.46 1.31
N TYR A 355 14.50 -15.70 1.72
CA TYR A 355 14.61 -16.86 0.83
C TYR A 355 13.31 -17.66 0.77
N VAL A 356 13.13 -18.41 -0.32
CA VAL A 356 11.92 -19.18 -0.57
C VAL A 356 12.01 -20.58 0.04
N LEU A 357 10.87 -21.10 0.50
CA LEU A 357 10.66 -22.50 0.84
C LEU A 357 10.67 -23.32 -0.45
N ALA A 358 11.60 -24.26 -0.60
CA ALA A 358 11.67 -25.11 -1.80
C ALA A 358 12.33 -26.45 -1.52
N PRO A 359 12.06 -27.51 -2.32
CA PRO A 359 12.91 -28.69 -2.31
C PRO A 359 14.35 -28.32 -2.68
N SER A 360 15.32 -28.94 -2.01
CA SER A 360 16.74 -28.76 -2.25
C SER A 360 17.07 -29.02 -3.73
N ASN A 361 17.91 -28.16 -4.30
CA ASN A 361 18.31 -28.22 -5.72
C ASN A 361 17.13 -28.21 -6.70
N ASN A 362 15.98 -27.64 -6.33
CA ASN A 362 14.75 -27.66 -7.12
C ASN A 362 14.26 -29.07 -7.48
N ASN A 363 14.59 -30.07 -6.66
CA ASN A 363 14.24 -31.47 -6.91
C ASN A 363 12.81 -31.80 -6.48
N ALA A 364 11.85 -31.80 -7.42
CA ALA A 364 10.45 -32.15 -7.17
C ALA A 364 10.18 -33.67 -7.12
N SER A 365 11.03 -34.42 -6.42
CA SER A 365 10.93 -35.89 -6.26
C SER A 365 10.55 -36.29 -4.84
N ASN A 366 9.93 -37.45 -4.69
CA ASN A 366 9.61 -38.03 -3.38
C ASN A 366 10.88 -38.21 -2.54
N GLY A 367 10.84 -37.81 -1.28
CA GLY A 367 11.97 -37.85 -0.34
C GLY A 367 12.91 -36.64 -0.42
N ALA A 368 12.74 -35.71 -1.37
CA ALA A 368 13.60 -34.53 -1.46
C ALA A 368 13.48 -33.65 -0.21
N SER A 369 14.60 -33.34 0.44
CA SER A 369 14.65 -32.43 1.59
C SER A 369 14.19 -31.02 1.18
N VAL A 370 13.46 -30.34 2.07
CA VAL A 370 13.00 -28.96 1.86
C VAL A 370 13.89 -27.99 2.62
N VAL A 371 14.30 -26.92 1.95
CA VAL A 371 15.26 -25.92 2.40
C VAL A 371 14.71 -24.50 2.24
N THR A 372 15.33 -23.52 2.90
CA THR A 372 15.22 -22.10 2.53
C THR A 372 16.31 -21.78 1.49
N THR A 373 15.95 -21.42 0.26
CA THR A 373 16.93 -21.20 -0.81
C THR A 373 16.61 -19.98 -1.67
N GLY A 374 17.56 -19.60 -2.53
CA GLY A 374 17.39 -18.50 -3.46
C GLY A 374 16.20 -18.67 -4.38
N SER A 375 15.56 -17.54 -4.68
CA SER A 375 14.42 -17.52 -5.58
C SER A 375 14.87 -17.60 -7.04
N THR A 376 14.18 -18.45 -7.82
CA THR A 376 14.40 -18.66 -9.24
C THR A 376 13.06 -18.71 -9.99
N SER A 377 13.10 -18.90 -11.31
CA SER A 377 11.92 -19.19 -12.12
C SER A 377 11.50 -20.67 -12.09
N SER A 378 12.16 -21.52 -11.28
CA SER A 378 11.84 -22.94 -11.23
C SER A 378 10.46 -23.19 -10.61
N LYS A 379 9.63 -23.94 -11.33
CA LYS A 379 8.30 -24.37 -10.88
C LYS A 379 8.34 -25.25 -9.62
N ALA A 380 9.49 -25.87 -9.32
CA ALA A 380 9.67 -26.66 -8.10
C ALA A 380 9.64 -25.80 -6.83
N GLN A 381 9.86 -24.49 -6.94
CA GLN A 381 9.79 -23.55 -5.81
C GLN A 381 8.38 -22.96 -5.61
N TRP A 382 7.42 -23.35 -6.44
CA TRP A 382 6.06 -22.84 -6.38
C TRP A 382 5.15 -23.85 -5.69
N TRP A 383 4.12 -23.35 -5.01
CA TRP A 383 3.25 -24.11 -4.14
C TRP A 383 1.79 -23.78 -4.41
N VAL A 384 0.94 -24.80 -4.33
CA VAL A 384 -0.51 -24.65 -4.26
C VAL A 384 -0.93 -24.93 -2.82
N VAL A 385 -1.54 -23.96 -2.18
CA VAL A 385 -2.01 -24.07 -0.79
C VAL A 385 -3.51 -24.35 -0.81
N LYS A 386 -3.92 -25.54 -0.36
CA LYS A 386 -5.31 -26.00 -0.43
C LYS A 386 -5.84 -26.28 0.98
N ALA A 387 -7.03 -25.78 1.31
CA ALA A 387 -7.71 -26.17 2.54
C ALA A 387 -7.95 -27.70 2.52
N SER A 388 -7.53 -28.38 3.59
CA SER A 388 -7.73 -29.81 3.81
C SER A 388 -8.82 -30.10 4.85
N LYS A 389 -9.13 -29.12 5.71
CA LYS A 389 -10.22 -29.16 6.70
C LYS A 389 -10.75 -27.73 6.87
N ASN A 390 -12.06 -27.56 6.94
CA ASN A 390 -12.68 -26.30 7.32
C ASN A 390 -13.11 -26.35 8.80
N ASP A 391 -13.22 -25.18 9.43
CA ASP A 391 -13.92 -25.03 10.70
C ASP A 391 -15.45 -25.06 10.50
N ASP A 392 -16.19 -24.99 11.60
CA ASP A 392 -17.66 -25.00 11.61
C ASP A 392 -18.28 -23.78 10.89
N GLN A 393 -17.47 -22.75 10.64
CA GLN A 393 -17.85 -21.50 9.97
C GLN A 393 -17.47 -21.51 8.47
N GLY A 394 -17.02 -22.67 7.96
CA GLY A 394 -16.62 -22.86 6.58
C GLY A 394 -15.29 -22.19 6.20
N THR A 395 -14.50 -21.73 7.17
CA THR A 395 -13.16 -21.15 6.93
C THR A 395 -12.11 -22.25 6.96
N GLY A 396 -11.12 -22.21 6.07
CA GLY A 396 -10.04 -23.21 6.04
C GLY A 396 -9.26 -23.22 7.35
N LEU A 397 -9.36 -24.33 8.08
CA LEU A 397 -8.73 -24.57 9.37
C LEU A 397 -7.32 -25.16 9.20
N ASN A 398 -7.21 -26.18 8.35
CA ASN A 398 -5.95 -26.82 7.99
C ASN A 398 -5.73 -26.73 6.48
N TYR A 399 -4.47 -26.64 6.09
CA TYR A 399 -4.05 -26.52 4.69
C TYR A 399 -2.98 -27.55 4.35
N THR A 400 -3.04 -28.09 3.15
CA THR A 400 -1.96 -28.86 2.53
C THR A 400 -1.19 -27.95 1.57
N ILE A 401 0.14 -28.01 1.63
CA ILE A 401 1.05 -27.22 0.80
C ILE A 401 1.64 -28.15 -0.26
N VAL A 402 1.08 -28.11 -1.47
CA VAL A 402 1.34 -29.04 -2.57
C VAL A 402 2.38 -28.45 -3.53
N ASN A 403 3.37 -29.24 -3.94
CA ASN A 403 4.39 -28.75 -4.87
C ASN A 403 3.77 -28.54 -6.28
N TYR A 404 4.03 -27.39 -6.89
CA TYR A 404 3.43 -27.07 -8.19
C TYR A 404 4.02 -27.88 -9.35
N ALA A 405 5.34 -28.15 -9.34
CA ALA A 405 5.98 -28.94 -10.38
C ALA A 405 5.57 -30.42 -10.35
N ASN A 406 5.23 -30.94 -9.16
CA ASN A 406 4.71 -32.29 -8.98
C ASN A 406 3.57 -32.32 -7.94
N GLN A 407 2.32 -32.21 -8.42
CA GLN A 407 1.14 -32.11 -7.54
C GLN A 407 0.78 -33.40 -6.77
N SER A 408 1.46 -34.51 -7.08
CA SER A 408 1.39 -35.73 -6.27
C SER A 408 2.18 -35.64 -4.96
N LEU A 409 2.99 -34.59 -4.77
CA LEU A 409 3.84 -34.41 -3.61
C LEU A 409 3.45 -33.17 -2.79
N ALA A 410 3.54 -33.29 -1.47
CA ALA A 410 3.27 -32.22 -0.53
C ALA A 410 4.41 -32.03 0.48
N LEU A 411 4.51 -30.83 1.04
CA LEU A 411 5.37 -30.53 2.18
C LEU A 411 4.99 -31.43 3.36
N THR A 412 5.96 -32.22 3.84
CA THR A 412 5.71 -33.27 4.83
C THR A 412 6.73 -33.19 5.95
N VAL A 413 6.28 -33.22 7.21
CA VAL A 413 7.17 -33.39 8.36
C VAL A 413 7.85 -34.76 8.29
N SER A 414 9.18 -34.77 8.39
CA SER A 414 10.00 -35.99 8.51
C SER A 414 11.07 -35.79 9.59
N GLY A 415 10.92 -36.49 10.71
CA GLY A 415 11.72 -36.26 11.92
C GLY A 415 11.60 -34.80 12.40
N ASN A 416 12.73 -34.12 12.55
CA ASN A 416 12.78 -32.69 12.90
C ASN A 416 12.80 -31.76 11.68
N GLY A 417 12.77 -32.30 10.46
CA GLY A 417 12.85 -31.56 9.20
C GLY A 417 11.61 -31.70 8.34
N TYR A 418 11.74 -31.27 7.08
CA TYR A 418 10.68 -31.35 6.08
C TYR A 418 11.20 -31.94 4.77
N VAL A 419 10.37 -32.76 4.11
CA VAL A 419 10.63 -33.35 2.79
C VAL A 419 9.42 -33.17 1.88
N LEU A 420 9.59 -33.39 0.58
CA LEU A 420 8.48 -33.72 -0.31
C LEU A 420 8.11 -35.20 -0.15
N ALA A 421 6.83 -35.49 0.09
CA ALA A 421 6.34 -36.87 0.11
C ALA A 421 4.96 -36.99 -0.56
N GLY A 422 4.57 -38.22 -0.91
CA GLY A 422 3.26 -38.53 -1.51
C GLY A 422 2.10 -37.85 -0.77
N ASN A 423 1.29 -37.08 -1.49
CA ASN A 423 0.22 -36.24 -0.97
C ASN A 423 -0.97 -37.09 -0.48
N SER A 424 -0.96 -37.44 0.80
CA SER A 424 -2.01 -38.18 1.50
C SER A 424 -2.91 -37.28 2.36
N LYS A 425 -2.59 -35.98 2.48
CA LYS A 425 -3.26 -35.00 3.35
C LYS A 425 -3.26 -35.39 4.83
N SER A 426 -2.31 -36.22 5.24
CA SER A 426 -2.14 -36.65 6.63
C SER A 426 -1.88 -35.47 7.58
N ALA A 427 -1.86 -35.74 8.89
CA ALA A 427 -1.50 -34.73 9.89
C ALA A 427 -0.08 -34.15 9.68
N SER A 428 0.88 -34.95 9.18
CA SER A 428 2.23 -34.49 8.83
C SER A 428 2.27 -33.58 7.60
N GLN A 429 1.19 -33.52 6.83
CA GLN A 429 1.01 -32.69 5.62
C GLN A 429 -0.06 -31.60 5.78
N SER A 430 -0.63 -31.49 6.98
CA SER A 430 -1.67 -30.52 7.31
C SER A 430 -1.10 -29.43 8.20
N PHE A 431 -1.37 -28.18 7.86
CA PHE A 431 -0.83 -27.01 8.54
C PHE A 431 -1.94 -26.01 8.87
N ARG A 432 -1.97 -25.53 10.12
CA ARG A 432 -2.70 -24.31 10.45
C ARG A 432 -1.88 -23.11 9.97
N ILE A 433 -2.52 -22.20 9.24
CA ILE A 433 -1.92 -20.93 8.82
C ILE A 433 -2.45 -19.85 9.76
N ASN A 434 -1.56 -19.28 10.57
CA ASN A 434 -1.91 -18.26 11.56
C ASN A 434 -1.29 -16.92 11.17
N SER A 435 -2.09 -15.86 11.08
CA SER A 435 -1.59 -14.50 10.90
C SER A 435 -0.71 -14.09 12.08
N TYR A 436 0.52 -13.66 11.80
CA TYR A 436 1.45 -13.25 12.84
C TYR A 436 0.99 -11.96 13.51
N GLY A 437 1.01 -11.93 14.84
CA GLY A 437 0.56 -10.80 15.64
C GLY A 437 -0.94 -10.78 15.95
N LEU A 438 -1.73 -11.66 15.33
CA LEU A 438 -3.16 -11.78 15.62
C LEU A 438 -3.39 -12.62 16.88
N GLU A 439 -3.93 -11.97 17.91
CA GLU A 439 -4.38 -12.60 19.15
C GLU A 439 -5.92 -12.68 19.21
N GLY A 440 -6.45 -13.38 20.21
CA GLY A 440 -7.88 -13.30 20.49
C GLY A 440 -8.77 -14.17 19.60
N PHE A 441 -10.06 -13.85 19.60
CA PHE A 441 -11.08 -14.57 18.84
C PHE A 441 -10.89 -14.49 17.32
N GLY A 442 -10.24 -13.44 16.79
CA GLY A 442 -9.83 -13.38 15.40
C GLY A 442 -8.72 -14.40 15.06
N GLY A 443 -7.92 -14.80 16.05
CA GLY A 443 -6.86 -15.80 15.94
C GLY A 443 -7.35 -17.24 15.80
N TYR A 444 -6.41 -18.18 15.89
CA TYR A 444 -6.75 -19.59 16.06
C TYR A 444 -7.20 -19.81 17.51
N CYS A 445 -8.44 -20.26 17.69
CA CYS A 445 -9.04 -20.44 19.00
C CYS A 445 -10.04 -21.59 19.02
N LYS A 446 -10.71 -21.77 20.15
CA LYS A 446 -11.96 -22.52 20.24
C LYS A 446 -13.14 -21.57 20.24
N ASP A 447 -14.25 -21.97 19.64
CA ASP A 447 -15.52 -21.27 19.81
C ASP A 447 -16.11 -21.49 21.21
N MET A 448 -17.28 -20.90 21.47
CA MET A 448 -17.96 -21.00 22.77
C MET A 448 -18.50 -22.41 23.07
N TYR A 449 -18.44 -23.34 22.12
CA TYR A 449 -18.80 -24.74 22.28
C TYR A 449 -17.56 -25.66 22.37
N GLY A 450 -16.35 -25.09 22.40
CA GLY A 450 -15.09 -25.82 22.51
C GLY A 450 -14.54 -26.39 21.20
N ARG A 451 -15.14 -26.05 20.05
CA ARG A 451 -14.72 -26.52 18.71
C ARG A 451 -13.60 -25.64 18.16
N GLU A 452 -12.65 -26.22 17.43
CA GLU A 452 -11.56 -25.47 16.79
C GLU A 452 -12.10 -24.46 15.76
N LYS A 453 -11.56 -23.25 15.78
CA LYS A 453 -11.90 -22.14 14.90
C LYS A 453 -10.65 -21.60 14.22
N ALA A 454 -10.72 -21.40 12.90
CA ALA A 454 -9.57 -21.05 12.08
C ALA A 454 -9.05 -19.63 12.36
N CYS A 455 -7.76 -19.40 12.21
CA CYS A 455 -7.21 -18.04 12.25
C CYS A 455 -7.73 -17.20 11.07
N THR A 456 -7.96 -15.91 11.29
CA THR A 456 -8.27 -14.96 10.20
C THR A 456 -7.02 -14.77 9.33
N ILE A 457 -7.10 -15.20 8.06
CA ILE A 457 -6.00 -15.04 7.09
C ILE A 457 -6.32 -14.04 5.98
N GLY A 458 -7.55 -13.50 5.93
CA GLY A 458 -7.88 -12.47 4.96
C GLY A 458 -7.80 -12.96 3.51
N GLY A 459 -7.21 -12.12 2.67
CA GLY A 459 -6.93 -12.39 1.26
C GLY A 459 -5.52 -12.93 0.99
N LEU A 460 -4.84 -13.50 1.99
CA LEU A 460 -3.49 -14.05 1.88
C LEU A 460 -3.30 -14.99 0.69
N LEU A 461 -4.27 -15.86 0.42
CA LEU A 461 -4.25 -16.84 -0.67
C LEU A 461 -4.83 -16.27 -1.97
N GLY A 462 -4.55 -14.99 -2.22
CA GLY A 462 -5.06 -14.20 -3.33
C GLY A 462 -3.99 -13.37 -4.00
N GLU A 463 -4.39 -12.64 -5.04
CA GLU A 463 -3.52 -11.66 -5.69
C GLU A 463 -3.31 -10.46 -4.77
N THR A 464 -2.09 -9.91 -4.76
CA THR A 464 -1.83 -8.60 -4.17
C THR A 464 -2.10 -7.52 -5.20
N VAL A 465 -3.10 -6.67 -4.96
CA VAL A 465 -3.50 -5.57 -5.83
C VAL A 465 -3.24 -4.24 -5.15
N LYS A 466 -2.79 -3.24 -5.90
CA LYS A 466 -2.59 -1.86 -5.42
C LYS A 466 -3.75 -0.99 -5.89
N VAL A 467 -4.41 -0.31 -4.96
CA VAL A 467 -5.54 0.59 -5.25
C VAL A 467 -5.17 2.03 -4.92
N ASN A 468 -5.57 2.94 -5.80
CA ASN A 468 -5.20 4.36 -5.74
C ASN A 468 -6.42 5.29 -5.74
N ASN A 469 -7.62 4.75 -5.96
CA ASN A 469 -8.87 5.50 -5.99
C ASN A 469 -10.06 4.64 -5.50
N VAL A 470 -11.20 5.31 -5.30
CA VAL A 470 -12.43 4.69 -4.78
C VAL A 470 -12.94 3.56 -5.67
N SER A 471 -12.88 3.71 -6.99
CA SER A 471 -13.40 2.71 -7.93
C SER A 471 -12.61 1.41 -7.86
N GLU A 472 -11.28 1.49 -7.78
CA GLU A 472 -10.41 0.32 -7.60
C GLU A 472 -10.65 -0.35 -6.24
N LEU A 473 -10.77 0.46 -5.18
CA LEU A 473 -11.08 -0.06 -3.84
C LEU A 473 -12.41 -0.81 -3.82
N GLN A 474 -13.47 -0.24 -4.41
CA GLN A 474 -14.79 -0.88 -4.51
C GLN A 474 -14.76 -2.17 -5.35
N LYS A 475 -14.04 -2.14 -6.48
CA LYS A 475 -13.88 -3.31 -7.36
C LYS A 475 -13.31 -4.50 -6.60
N TYR A 476 -12.19 -4.30 -5.89
CA TYR A 476 -11.50 -5.41 -5.23
C TYR A 476 -12.08 -5.75 -3.85
N ALA A 477 -12.76 -4.82 -3.17
CA ALA A 477 -13.41 -5.08 -1.89
C ALA A 477 -14.61 -6.04 -2.00
N ASN A 478 -15.29 -6.06 -3.14
CA ASN A 478 -16.51 -6.84 -3.33
C ASN A 478 -16.25 -8.35 -3.55
N GLY A 479 -17.29 -9.17 -3.37
CA GLY A 479 -17.28 -10.60 -3.69
C GLY A 479 -16.37 -11.46 -2.78
N SER A 480 -16.17 -12.72 -3.16
CA SER A 480 -15.45 -13.72 -2.34
C SER A 480 -14.03 -14.04 -2.81
N THR A 481 -13.61 -13.54 -3.98
CA THR A 481 -12.26 -13.72 -4.52
C THR A 481 -11.22 -13.20 -3.53
N PRO A 482 -10.25 -14.01 -3.12
CA PRO A 482 -9.22 -13.56 -2.18
C PRO A 482 -8.35 -12.45 -2.80
N TYR A 483 -8.20 -11.34 -2.07
CA TYR A 483 -7.29 -10.26 -2.46
C TYR A 483 -6.58 -9.67 -1.25
N THR A 484 -5.27 -9.48 -1.39
CA THR A 484 -4.53 -8.52 -0.55
C THR A 484 -4.58 -7.16 -1.25
N ILE A 485 -5.36 -6.24 -0.70
CA ILE A 485 -5.67 -4.92 -1.25
C ILE A 485 -4.79 -3.89 -0.56
N VAL A 486 -3.76 -3.43 -1.23
CA VAL A 486 -2.84 -2.42 -0.74
C VAL A 486 -3.35 -1.04 -1.15
N ILE A 487 -3.71 -0.22 -0.17
CA ILE A 487 -4.00 1.20 -0.39
C ILE A 487 -2.67 1.87 -0.68
N ASN A 488 -2.47 2.25 -1.95
CA ASN A 488 -1.21 2.76 -2.50
C ASN A 488 -1.27 4.27 -2.80
N ASN A 489 -2.40 4.90 -2.46
CA ASN A 489 -2.60 6.34 -2.43
C ASN A 489 -3.57 6.71 -1.30
N ASN A 490 -3.50 7.96 -0.82
CA ASN A 490 -4.58 8.48 0.03
C ASN A 490 -5.84 8.60 -0.82
N ILE A 491 -6.89 7.87 -0.46
CA ILE A 491 -8.15 7.81 -1.22
C ILE A 491 -9.16 8.71 -0.52
N SER A 492 -9.79 9.60 -1.29
CA SER A 492 -10.78 10.54 -0.77
C SER A 492 -12.05 10.52 -1.62
N ALA A 493 -13.17 10.86 -0.98
CA ALA A 493 -14.43 11.17 -1.63
C ALA A 493 -15.00 12.51 -1.12
N ASN A 494 -15.76 13.21 -1.96
CA ASN A 494 -16.34 14.52 -1.60
C ASN A 494 -17.55 14.42 -0.66
N ALA A 495 -18.07 13.22 -0.44
CA ALA A 495 -19.18 12.91 0.45
C ALA A 495 -19.00 11.49 1.01
N LEU A 496 -19.76 11.15 2.05
CA LEU A 496 -19.80 9.79 2.60
C LEU A 496 -19.99 8.77 1.47
N THR A 497 -19.01 7.91 1.31
CA THR A 497 -18.99 6.90 0.25
C THR A 497 -18.90 5.51 0.86
N LYS A 498 -19.96 4.72 0.67
CA LYS A 498 -20.02 3.34 1.15
C LYS A 498 -19.24 2.41 0.21
N VAL A 499 -18.40 1.56 0.80
CA VAL A 499 -17.68 0.49 0.08
C VAL A 499 -18.16 -0.85 0.63
N ASN A 500 -18.83 -1.61 -0.23
CA ASN A 500 -19.28 -2.96 0.11
C ASN A 500 -18.09 -3.92 0.17
N VAL A 501 -17.99 -4.69 1.25
CA VAL A 501 -16.86 -5.60 1.50
C VAL A 501 -17.37 -7.02 1.60
N GLY A 502 -16.94 -7.90 0.67
CA GLY A 502 -17.27 -9.32 0.70
C GLY A 502 -16.36 -10.14 1.64
N ARG A 503 -16.01 -11.37 1.25
CA ARG A 503 -15.21 -12.31 2.07
C ARG A 503 -13.75 -12.39 1.58
N ASN A 504 -12.82 -12.80 2.45
CA ASN A 504 -11.43 -13.14 2.10
C ASN A 504 -10.61 -11.93 1.61
N LYS A 505 -10.67 -10.81 2.34
CA LYS A 505 -9.95 -9.58 1.99
C LYS A 505 -8.90 -9.24 3.04
N THR A 506 -7.72 -8.80 2.60
CA THR A 506 -6.74 -8.15 3.47
C THR A 506 -6.54 -6.73 2.95
N PHE A 507 -7.08 -5.71 3.63
CA PHE A 507 -6.82 -4.31 3.33
C PHE A 507 -5.59 -3.85 4.10
N ILE A 508 -4.59 -3.29 3.41
CA ILE A 508 -3.35 -2.80 4.02
C ILE A 508 -3.03 -1.39 3.54
N GLY A 509 -2.87 -0.44 4.46
CA GLY A 509 -2.33 0.88 4.12
C GLY A 509 -0.82 0.86 3.91
N SER A 510 -0.33 1.45 2.81
CA SER A 510 1.10 1.69 2.62
C SER A 510 1.64 2.70 3.62
N TYR A 511 2.90 2.58 4.01
CA TYR A 511 3.55 3.46 4.98
C TYR A 511 3.44 4.94 4.56
N GLY A 512 3.68 5.31 3.30
CA GLY A 512 3.51 6.71 2.87
C GLY A 512 2.07 7.17 2.59
N ARG A 513 1.10 6.25 2.46
CA ARG A 513 -0.17 6.48 1.76
C ARG A 513 -1.25 5.51 2.27
N ASN A 514 -1.86 5.80 3.40
CA ASN A 514 -2.79 4.92 4.11
C ASN A 514 -4.10 5.59 4.55
N THR A 515 -4.37 6.82 4.10
CA THR A 515 -5.56 7.56 4.52
C THR A 515 -6.75 7.26 3.61
N LEU A 516 -7.89 6.94 4.22
CA LEU A 516 -9.20 6.85 3.59
C LEU A 516 -10.10 7.96 4.14
N TYR A 517 -10.36 8.98 3.32
CA TYR A 517 -11.17 10.15 3.68
C TYR A 517 -12.60 10.04 3.13
N ASN A 518 -13.61 10.12 3.99
CA ASN A 518 -15.05 9.93 3.68
C ASN A 518 -15.39 8.55 3.11
N ILE A 519 -14.55 7.54 3.35
CA ILE A 519 -14.80 6.16 2.93
C ILE A 519 -15.31 5.36 4.11
N HIS A 520 -16.45 4.71 3.92
CA HIS A 520 -17.14 3.95 4.95
C HIS A 520 -17.31 2.50 4.50
N PHE A 521 -16.61 1.57 5.14
CA PHE A 521 -16.74 0.15 4.83
C PHE A 521 -18.07 -0.39 5.35
N ARG A 522 -18.74 -1.16 4.50
CA ARG A 522 -20.02 -1.83 4.78
C ARG A 522 -19.87 -3.30 4.46
N ASN A 523 -19.91 -4.14 5.48
CA ASN A 523 -20.01 -5.57 5.27
C ASN A 523 -21.39 -5.89 4.67
N ILE A 524 -21.42 -6.91 3.83
CA ILE A 524 -22.60 -7.40 3.14
C ILE A 524 -22.89 -8.83 3.60
N SER A 525 -23.98 -9.42 3.12
CA SER A 525 -24.24 -10.84 3.41
C SER A 525 -23.07 -11.70 2.94
N ASN A 526 -22.64 -12.65 3.78
CA ASN A 526 -21.49 -13.53 3.53
C ASN A 526 -20.13 -12.82 3.47
N SER A 527 -19.98 -11.65 4.13
CA SER A 527 -18.67 -11.14 4.54
C SER A 527 -17.96 -12.11 5.51
N GLY A 528 -16.68 -11.87 5.78
CA GLY A 528 -15.93 -12.66 6.76
C GLY A 528 -14.52 -12.98 6.29
N ASN A 529 -13.71 -13.55 7.19
CA ASN A 529 -12.27 -13.77 6.96
C ASN A 529 -11.61 -12.52 6.36
N ASN A 530 -11.74 -11.37 7.04
CA ASN A 530 -11.25 -10.08 6.55
C ASN A 530 -10.25 -9.44 7.53
N ILE A 531 -9.20 -8.83 7.00
CA ILE A 531 -8.17 -8.11 7.76
C ILE A 531 -8.14 -6.65 7.29
N TYR A 532 -8.02 -5.72 8.23
CA TYR A 532 -7.81 -4.30 7.99
C TYR A 532 -6.58 -3.87 8.78
N LYS A 533 -5.56 -3.36 8.09
CA LYS A 533 -4.24 -3.18 8.66
C LYS A 533 -3.60 -1.86 8.26
N ASN A 534 -3.07 -1.11 9.21
CA ASN A 534 -2.30 0.10 8.95
C ASN A 534 -3.08 1.19 8.17
N ILE A 535 -4.38 1.37 8.45
CA ILE A 535 -5.25 2.32 7.73
C ILE A 535 -5.59 3.50 8.63
N THR A 536 -5.51 4.72 8.10
CA THR A 536 -6.06 5.92 8.74
C THR A 536 -7.44 6.20 8.16
N PHE A 537 -8.48 6.15 8.98
CA PHE A 537 -9.83 6.55 8.65
C PHE A 537 -10.08 7.98 9.13
N SER A 538 -10.57 8.83 8.23
CA SER A 538 -10.97 10.20 8.53
C SER A 538 -12.18 10.59 7.69
N HIS A 539 -12.93 11.61 8.13
CA HIS A 539 -14.09 12.09 7.40
C HIS A 539 -14.36 13.57 7.68
N ASP A 540 -15.24 14.16 6.89
CA ASP A 540 -15.76 15.50 7.10
C ASP A 540 -16.54 15.58 8.41
N VAL A 541 -16.34 16.69 9.15
CA VAL A 541 -16.98 16.93 10.46
C VAL A 541 -18.51 16.96 10.38
N ARG A 542 -19.08 17.21 9.20
CA ARG A 542 -20.52 17.23 8.96
C ARG A 542 -21.12 15.84 8.74
N ILE A 543 -20.28 14.82 8.58
CA ILE A 543 -20.68 13.41 8.47
C ILE A 543 -20.71 12.85 9.91
N ASN A 544 -21.73 13.25 10.67
CA ASN A 544 -21.79 13.04 12.12
C ASN A 544 -23.14 12.47 12.61
N ASN A 545 -23.92 11.86 11.70
CA ASN A 545 -25.19 11.22 12.03
C ASN A 545 -25.01 9.82 12.61
N ASN A 546 -26.09 9.29 13.17
CA ASN A 546 -26.08 8.03 13.91
C ASN A 546 -25.55 6.80 13.12
N ASP A 547 -25.72 6.75 11.79
CA ASP A 547 -25.23 5.67 10.89
C ASP A 547 -23.93 6.05 10.13
N ASP A 548 -23.33 7.20 10.43
CA ASP A 548 -22.11 7.68 9.77
C ASP A 548 -20.84 6.99 10.29
N ILE A 549 -20.93 5.68 10.50
CA ILE A 549 -19.89 4.82 11.06
C ILE A 549 -18.90 4.45 9.96
N GLN A 550 -17.59 4.66 10.17
CA GLN A 550 -16.58 4.40 9.13
C GLN A 550 -16.36 2.90 8.88
N MET A 551 -16.57 2.06 9.89
CA MET A 551 -16.47 0.60 9.77
C MET A 551 -17.74 -0.07 10.32
N TYR A 552 -18.46 -0.80 9.46
CA TYR A 552 -19.69 -1.48 9.83
C TYR A 552 -19.62 -2.98 9.50
N ILE A 553 -19.50 -3.79 10.55
CA ILE A 553 -19.34 -5.25 10.49
C ILE A 553 -20.60 -5.89 11.06
N SER A 554 -21.51 -6.32 10.20
CA SER A 554 -22.84 -6.81 10.56
C SER A 554 -23.07 -8.30 10.31
N ASP A 555 -22.18 -8.96 9.58
CA ASP A 555 -22.36 -10.36 9.21
C ASP A 555 -21.02 -11.07 9.07
N GLY A 556 -21.06 -12.38 9.22
CA GLY A 556 -19.96 -13.28 8.97
C GLY A 556 -18.99 -13.50 10.15
N PRO A 557 -18.11 -14.49 10.04
CA PRO A 557 -17.08 -14.76 11.04
C PRO A 557 -15.71 -14.22 10.59
N ASN A 558 -14.80 -14.05 11.55
CA ASN A 558 -13.35 -13.87 11.35
C ASN A 558 -12.97 -12.49 10.82
N PHE A 559 -12.71 -11.56 11.74
CA PHE A 559 -12.26 -10.22 11.41
C PHE A 559 -11.06 -9.80 12.26
N TRP A 560 -10.14 -9.06 11.65
CA TRP A 560 -9.01 -8.47 12.35
C TRP A 560 -8.82 -7.02 11.94
N LEU A 561 -8.97 -6.10 12.90
CA LEU A 561 -8.63 -4.69 12.75
C LEU A 561 -7.34 -4.46 13.54
N ASP A 562 -6.29 -4.05 12.85
CA ASP A 562 -4.95 -4.00 13.42
C ASP A 562 -4.23 -2.72 13.04
N HIS A 563 -3.66 -2.00 14.01
CA HIS A 563 -2.89 -0.78 13.74
C HIS A 563 -3.66 0.20 12.84
N CYS A 564 -4.97 0.32 13.04
CA CYS A 564 -5.78 1.30 12.33
C CYS A 564 -5.99 2.54 13.20
N THR A 565 -6.10 3.71 12.58
CA THR A 565 -6.34 4.98 13.27
C THR A 565 -7.66 5.56 12.80
N TRP A 566 -8.56 5.85 13.74
CA TRP A 566 -9.72 6.72 13.52
C TRP A 566 -9.41 8.07 14.13
N THR A 567 -9.28 9.09 13.28
CA THR A 567 -8.87 10.44 13.74
C THR A 567 -10.01 11.20 14.39
N GLY A 568 -11.24 10.95 13.95
CA GLY A 568 -12.40 11.74 14.30
C GLY A 568 -12.21 13.24 14.03
N HIS A 569 -12.77 14.03 14.94
CA HIS A 569 -12.83 15.48 14.92
C HIS A 569 -12.11 16.11 16.12
N ASP A 570 -11.85 17.41 15.98
CA ASP A 570 -11.41 18.23 17.11
C ASP A 570 -12.61 18.58 17.99
N MET A 571 -12.83 17.78 19.04
CA MET A 571 -13.96 17.90 19.95
C MET A 571 -14.01 19.21 20.76
N TYR A 572 -12.99 20.06 20.65
CA TYR A 572 -12.88 21.35 21.34
C TYR A 572 -13.08 22.57 20.41
N LYS A 573 -13.33 22.34 19.11
CA LYS A 573 -13.70 23.38 18.13
C LYS A 573 -15.18 23.27 17.79
N ASP A 574 -15.82 24.36 17.35
CA ASP A 574 -17.22 24.38 16.87
C ASP A 574 -18.25 23.57 17.70
N GLU A 575 -18.39 23.87 19.00
CA GLU A 575 -19.24 23.15 19.96
C GLU A 575 -20.65 22.80 19.43
N ASN A 576 -21.24 23.65 18.58
CA ASN A 576 -22.56 23.43 17.96
C ASN A 576 -22.60 22.19 17.05
N ILE A 577 -21.52 21.90 16.31
CA ILE A 577 -21.43 20.74 15.43
C ILE A 577 -21.23 19.46 16.27
N HIS A 578 -20.44 19.55 17.33
CA HIS A 578 -20.08 18.40 18.17
C HIS A 578 -21.12 18.05 19.24
N HIS A 579 -21.96 18.99 19.66
CA HIS A 579 -23.03 18.70 20.62
C HIS A 579 -24.02 17.66 20.07
N ASN A 580 -24.25 17.67 18.75
CA ASN A 580 -25.15 16.75 18.05
C ASN A 580 -24.42 15.61 17.33
N ASP A 581 -23.10 15.48 17.55
CA ASP A 581 -22.31 14.42 16.95
C ASP A 581 -22.78 13.05 17.47
N THR A 582 -23.35 12.24 16.59
CA THR A 582 -23.90 10.92 16.92
C THR A 582 -23.24 9.81 16.14
N ASP A 583 -22.19 10.08 15.39
CA ASP A 583 -21.42 9.05 14.68
C ASP A 583 -20.68 8.12 15.68
N LYS A 584 -19.97 7.13 15.12
CA LYS A 584 -19.14 6.17 15.88
C LYS A 584 -17.95 5.75 15.03
N PHE A 585 -16.92 5.26 15.70
CA PHE A 585 -15.78 4.65 15.02
C PHE A 585 -16.15 3.38 14.25
N VAL A 586 -16.68 2.39 14.97
CA VAL A 586 -16.89 1.02 14.48
C VAL A 586 -18.17 0.43 15.06
N TYR A 587 -18.92 -0.25 14.19
CA TYR A 587 -20.01 -1.14 14.57
C TYR A 587 -19.60 -2.59 14.33
N VAL A 588 -19.82 -3.44 15.34
CA VAL A 588 -19.73 -4.91 15.21
C VAL A 588 -20.96 -5.51 15.88
N GLY A 589 -21.84 -6.15 15.12
CA GLY A 589 -23.05 -6.72 15.70
C GLY A 589 -23.83 -7.58 14.72
N LEU A 590 -25.13 -7.76 14.98
CA LEU A 590 -25.97 -8.70 14.25
C LEU A 590 -25.33 -10.11 14.28
N LYS A 591 -24.96 -10.69 13.13
CA LYS A 591 -24.37 -12.04 13.06
C LYS A 591 -22.85 -12.03 12.87
N ALA A 592 -22.21 -10.85 12.97
CA ALA A 592 -20.76 -10.77 13.00
C ALA A 592 -20.20 -11.47 14.23
N SER A 593 -19.13 -12.26 14.07
CA SER A 593 -18.44 -12.90 15.21
C SER A 593 -16.97 -13.17 14.94
N PHE A 594 -16.25 -13.56 16.00
CA PHE A 594 -14.83 -13.86 15.98
C PHE A 594 -13.98 -12.68 15.48
N VAL A 595 -14.13 -11.53 16.14
CA VAL A 595 -13.48 -10.27 15.78
C VAL A 595 -12.38 -9.93 16.77
N THR A 596 -11.18 -9.59 16.27
CA THR A 596 -10.13 -8.96 17.08
C THR A 596 -9.93 -7.52 16.62
N VAL A 597 -9.98 -6.58 17.57
CA VAL A 597 -9.54 -5.19 17.40
C VAL A 597 -8.28 -5.01 18.24
N SER A 598 -7.13 -4.92 17.59
CA SER A 598 -5.83 -4.84 18.25
C SER A 598 -5.02 -3.64 17.81
N ALA A 599 -4.27 -3.04 18.74
CA ALA A 599 -3.30 -1.98 18.44
C ALA A 599 -3.89 -0.81 17.64
N CYS A 600 -5.18 -0.53 17.74
CA CYS A 600 -5.83 0.57 17.03
C CYS A 600 -5.85 1.84 17.88
N ASN A 601 -5.88 2.99 17.21
CA ASN A 601 -5.99 4.31 17.82
C ASN A 601 -7.34 4.92 17.48
N PHE A 602 -8.10 5.34 18.49
CA PHE A 602 -9.43 5.92 18.35
C PHE A 602 -9.47 7.28 19.06
N GLY A 603 -9.74 8.34 18.31
CA GLY A 603 -9.79 9.70 18.83
C GLY A 603 -10.89 10.54 18.21
N GLY A 604 -11.38 11.53 18.93
CA GLY A 604 -12.13 12.64 18.33
C GLY A 604 -13.60 12.36 18.00
N HIS A 605 -14.34 11.66 18.86
CA HIS A 605 -15.77 11.41 18.63
C HIS A 605 -16.58 11.61 19.91
N LYS A 606 -17.88 11.90 19.77
CA LYS A 606 -18.77 11.85 20.94
C LYS A 606 -18.99 10.42 21.45
N TYR A 607 -19.12 9.43 20.56
CA TYR A 607 -19.36 8.03 20.93
C TYR A 607 -18.28 7.11 20.38
N GLY A 608 -17.84 6.15 21.21
CA GLY A 608 -16.88 5.14 20.83
C GLY A 608 -17.47 4.03 19.97
N LEU A 609 -17.05 2.79 20.25
CA LEU A 609 -17.53 1.59 19.58
C LEU A 609 -18.99 1.27 19.95
N ILE A 610 -19.72 0.69 19.01
CA ILE A 610 -21.07 0.17 19.23
C ILE A 610 -21.10 -1.33 18.89
N LEU A 611 -21.29 -2.16 19.92
CA LEU A 611 -21.05 -3.60 19.83
C LEU A 611 -22.27 -4.41 20.25
N GLY A 612 -22.61 -5.41 19.45
CA GLY A 612 -23.83 -6.20 19.57
C GLY A 612 -25.01 -5.64 18.79
N TYR A 613 -26.10 -6.39 18.75
CA TYR A 613 -27.36 -5.91 18.18
C TYR A 613 -27.87 -4.68 18.97
N PRO A 614 -28.28 -3.58 18.30
CA PRO A 614 -28.42 -2.28 18.95
C PRO A 614 -29.72 -2.08 19.75
N GLN A 615 -30.69 -2.99 19.64
CA GLN A 615 -31.99 -2.91 20.29
C GLN A 615 -32.17 -4.03 21.32
N GLU A 616 -33.16 -3.90 22.20
CA GLU A 616 -33.41 -4.81 23.33
C GLU A 616 -34.23 -6.05 22.96
N ASN A 617 -34.75 -6.11 21.73
CA ASN A 617 -35.51 -7.22 21.18
C ASN A 617 -34.64 -8.27 20.48
N GLY A 618 -33.33 -8.30 20.73
CA GLY A 618 -32.39 -9.19 20.04
C GLY A 618 -32.27 -10.61 20.61
N ARG A 619 -32.86 -10.86 21.78
CA ARG A 619 -32.76 -12.14 22.49
C ARG A 619 -33.30 -13.30 21.64
N GLY A 620 -32.66 -14.46 21.73
CA GLY A 620 -32.94 -15.66 20.94
C GLY A 620 -32.33 -15.66 19.52
N THR A 621 -32.03 -14.48 18.96
CA THR A 621 -31.43 -14.37 17.62
C THR A 621 -29.96 -13.99 17.66
N TYR A 622 -29.58 -13.06 18.53
CA TYR A 622 -28.24 -12.49 18.60
C TYR A 622 -27.48 -12.87 19.89
N ASP A 623 -28.05 -13.74 20.72
CA ASP A 623 -27.42 -14.22 21.95
C ASP A 623 -26.05 -14.86 21.64
N GLY A 624 -25.01 -14.41 22.34
CA GLY A 624 -23.63 -14.83 22.13
C GLY A 624 -22.90 -14.12 20.98
N TYR A 625 -23.56 -13.23 20.24
CA TYR A 625 -22.96 -12.45 19.16
C TYR A 625 -22.76 -10.97 19.56
N PRO A 626 -21.58 -10.39 19.27
CA PRO A 626 -20.37 -11.01 18.73
C PRO A 626 -19.50 -11.68 19.81
N CYS A 627 -18.65 -12.63 19.43
CA CYS A 627 -17.47 -13.01 20.20
C CYS A 627 -16.28 -12.13 19.79
N MET A 628 -15.76 -11.30 20.69
CA MET A 628 -14.76 -10.27 20.37
C MET A 628 -13.59 -10.22 21.33
N THR A 629 -12.42 -9.87 20.78
CA THR A 629 -11.25 -9.44 21.55
C THR A 629 -10.95 -7.98 21.22
N ILE A 630 -10.80 -7.15 22.24
CA ILE A 630 -10.41 -5.73 22.11
C ILE A 630 -9.18 -5.52 22.96
N CYS A 631 -8.00 -5.43 22.35
CA CYS A 631 -6.76 -5.41 23.11
C CYS A 631 -5.68 -4.46 22.59
N ASN A 632 -4.85 -3.97 23.51
CA ASN A 632 -3.70 -3.12 23.19
C ASN A 632 -4.07 -1.84 22.41
N ASN A 633 -5.31 -1.37 22.49
CA ASN A 633 -5.77 -0.18 21.76
C ASN A 633 -5.55 1.08 22.59
N TYR A 634 -5.54 2.23 21.91
CA TYR A 634 -5.58 3.55 22.52
C TYR A 634 -6.90 4.25 22.18
N PHE A 635 -7.70 4.56 23.19
CA PHE A 635 -8.88 5.42 23.09
C PHE A 635 -8.59 6.74 23.78
N HIS A 636 -8.80 7.85 23.09
CA HIS A 636 -8.63 9.18 23.65
C HIS A 636 -9.69 10.14 23.12
N SER A 637 -9.87 11.28 23.81
CA SER A 637 -10.71 12.39 23.33
C SER A 637 -12.11 11.92 22.87
N THR A 638 -12.68 10.96 23.60
CA THR A 638 -13.97 10.33 23.26
C THR A 638 -14.99 10.74 24.31
N ILE A 639 -15.83 11.72 23.97
CA ILE A 639 -16.53 12.51 24.98
C ILE A 639 -17.47 11.66 25.82
N THR A 640 -18.26 10.73 25.26
CA THR A 640 -19.34 10.07 26.02
C THR A 640 -19.01 8.65 26.46
N ARG A 641 -18.66 7.73 25.56
CA ARG A 641 -18.49 6.29 25.85
C ARG A 641 -17.23 5.74 25.20
N ALA A 642 -16.21 5.38 25.97
CA ALA A 642 -14.94 4.84 25.49
C ALA A 642 -14.47 3.67 26.37
N PRO A 643 -14.24 2.46 25.85
CA PRO A 643 -14.25 2.09 24.44
C PRO A 643 -15.63 2.06 23.79
N GLY A 644 -16.71 1.77 24.53
CA GLY A 644 -18.03 1.71 23.90
C GLY A 644 -19.09 0.92 24.66
N LEU A 645 -20.25 0.77 24.01
CA LEU A 645 -21.40 0.02 24.52
C LEU A 645 -21.44 -1.40 23.94
N MET A 646 -21.73 -2.37 24.81
CA MET A 646 -21.69 -3.80 24.52
C MET A 646 -23.03 -4.48 24.84
N ARG A 647 -23.55 -5.25 23.88
CA ARG A 647 -24.77 -6.08 24.02
C ARG A 647 -24.55 -7.49 23.47
N TYR A 648 -25.34 -8.46 23.96
CA TYR A 648 -25.55 -9.87 23.56
C TYR A 648 -24.33 -10.80 23.49
N GLY A 649 -23.13 -10.27 23.25
CA GLY A 649 -21.93 -11.01 22.93
C GLY A 649 -21.01 -11.34 24.11
N ASN A 650 -19.91 -12.00 23.78
CA ASN A 650 -18.81 -12.30 24.69
C ASN A 650 -17.59 -11.45 24.31
N TYR A 651 -17.12 -10.64 25.25
CA TYR A 651 -16.08 -9.66 25.01
C TYR A 651 -14.90 -9.91 25.93
N HIS A 652 -13.73 -10.19 25.36
CA HIS A 652 -12.47 -10.19 26.08
C HIS A 652 -11.75 -8.87 25.83
N VAL A 653 -11.52 -8.08 26.88
CA VAL A 653 -10.96 -6.74 26.75
C VAL A 653 -9.73 -6.56 27.64
N TYR A 654 -8.55 -6.37 27.05
CA TYR A 654 -7.32 -6.31 27.85
C TYR A 654 -6.24 -5.36 27.33
N ASN A 655 -5.45 -4.82 28.25
CA ASN A 655 -4.32 -3.93 27.93
C ASN A 655 -4.66 -2.72 27.03
N ASN A 656 -5.90 -2.27 27.04
CA ASN A 656 -6.25 -1.01 26.39
C ASN A 656 -5.88 0.17 27.28
N TYR A 657 -5.50 1.27 26.66
CA TYR A 657 -5.39 2.57 27.32
C TYR A 657 -6.59 3.43 26.93
N ILE A 658 -7.35 3.88 27.92
CA ILE A 658 -8.54 4.68 27.77
C ILE A 658 -8.32 6.00 28.51
N TYR A 659 -8.28 7.09 27.76
CA TYR A 659 -7.94 8.42 28.25
C TYR A 659 -9.01 9.44 27.86
N ASP A 660 -9.27 10.43 28.71
CA ASP A 660 -10.18 11.56 28.44
C ASP A 660 -11.54 11.09 27.89
N PHE A 661 -12.31 10.50 28.80
CA PHE A 661 -13.61 9.90 28.52
C PHE A 661 -14.61 10.29 29.62
N ASN A 662 -15.90 10.21 29.32
CA ASN A 662 -16.93 10.43 30.33
C ASN A 662 -17.36 9.11 30.98
N ILE A 663 -17.71 8.12 30.16
CA ILE A 663 -18.11 6.77 30.60
C ILE A 663 -17.20 5.74 29.92
N GLY A 664 -16.72 4.76 30.69
CA GLY A 664 -15.79 3.76 30.20
C GLY A 664 -16.48 2.62 29.43
N TYR A 665 -16.20 1.36 29.81
CA TYR A 665 -16.98 0.23 29.30
C TYR A 665 -18.44 0.36 29.73
N THR A 666 -19.36 0.16 28.78
CA THR A 666 -20.81 0.21 29.04
C THR A 666 -21.44 -1.16 28.77
N PRO A 667 -21.37 -2.12 29.72
CA PRO A 667 -22.13 -3.37 29.67
C PRO A 667 -23.63 -3.05 29.68
N TYR A 668 -24.38 -3.56 28.70
CA TYR A 668 -25.80 -3.20 28.57
C TYR A 668 -26.69 -4.45 28.63
N THR A 669 -26.99 -5.09 27.50
CA THR A 669 -28.00 -6.17 27.47
C THR A 669 -27.38 -7.49 27.13
N ASP A 670 -27.60 -8.52 27.95
CA ASP A 670 -27.23 -9.92 27.69
C ASP A 670 -25.76 -10.14 27.27
N CYS A 671 -24.85 -9.22 27.61
CA CYS A 671 -23.44 -9.32 27.28
C CYS A 671 -22.63 -9.94 28.43
N THR A 672 -21.54 -10.63 28.09
CA THR A 672 -20.52 -11.05 29.06
C THR A 672 -19.19 -10.41 28.71
N ILE A 673 -18.58 -9.70 29.66
CA ILE A 673 -17.31 -9.00 29.46
C ILE A 673 -16.29 -9.49 30.48
N PHE A 674 -15.16 -9.98 29.96
CA PHE A 674 -13.99 -10.35 30.73
C PHE A 674 -12.90 -9.31 30.49
N SER A 675 -12.60 -8.51 31.51
CA SER A 675 -11.68 -7.37 31.43
C SER A 675 -10.39 -7.62 32.21
N GLU A 676 -9.24 -7.26 31.64
CA GLU A 676 -7.95 -7.48 32.30
C GLU A 676 -6.94 -6.36 32.02
N LYS A 677 -6.30 -5.84 33.07
CA LYS A 677 -5.09 -5.00 32.97
C LYS A 677 -5.22 -3.82 31.98
N ASN A 678 -6.40 -3.21 31.89
CA ASN A 678 -6.63 -1.98 31.15
C ASN A 678 -6.22 -0.77 32.01
N CYS A 679 -5.91 0.36 31.37
CA CYS A 679 -5.59 1.60 32.07
C CYS A 679 -6.63 2.66 31.73
N PHE A 680 -7.31 3.19 32.74
CA PHE A 680 -8.30 4.26 32.61
C PHE A 680 -7.78 5.54 33.25
N GLU A 681 -7.79 6.64 32.51
CA GLU A 681 -7.36 7.94 33.03
C GLU A 681 -8.27 9.09 32.56
N LYS A 682 -8.43 10.12 33.39
CA LYS A 682 -9.24 11.32 33.08
C LYS A 682 -10.73 11.02 32.79
N GLY A 683 -11.34 10.14 33.57
CA GLY A 683 -12.80 9.90 33.57
C GLY A 683 -13.59 11.07 34.19
N LYS A 684 -14.80 11.38 33.70
CA LYS A 684 -15.58 12.57 34.13
C LYS A 684 -16.93 12.29 34.83
N GLN A 685 -17.60 11.14 34.63
CA GLN A 685 -18.95 10.88 35.17
C GLN A 685 -19.04 9.76 36.22
N ALA A 686 -20.17 9.73 36.93
CA ALA A 686 -20.59 8.64 37.80
C ALA A 686 -20.62 7.31 37.04
N GLY A 687 -19.77 6.36 37.44
CA GLY A 687 -19.52 5.11 36.69
C GLY A 687 -18.27 5.12 35.79
N ALA A 688 -17.26 5.96 36.03
CA ALA A 688 -16.03 5.96 35.24
C ALA A 688 -14.92 5.11 35.90
N PRO A 689 -14.79 3.80 35.59
CA PRO A 689 -14.61 3.32 34.22
C PRO A 689 -15.63 2.28 33.74
N ILE A 690 -16.62 1.91 34.54
CA ILE A 690 -17.64 0.91 34.21
C ILE A 690 -19.03 1.48 34.50
N ASN A 691 -19.92 1.42 33.51
CA ASN A 691 -21.32 1.82 33.65
C ASN A 691 -22.26 0.71 33.14
N GLY A 692 -22.71 -0.14 34.06
CA GLY A 692 -23.69 -1.20 33.78
C GLY A 692 -25.11 -0.77 34.11
N ASN A 693 -26.09 -1.20 33.30
CA ASN A 693 -27.50 -0.83 33.46
C ASN A 693 -28.39 -1.92 34.09
N GLY A 694 -27.85 -3.11 34.39
CA GLY A 694 -28.60 -4.21 35.00
C GLY A 694 -29.48 -5.04 34.06
N ASN A 695 -29.41 -4.84 32.73
CA ASN A 695 -30.17 -5.63 31.74
C ASN A 695 -29.53 -7.01 31.48
N ASN A 696 -29.28 -7.79 32.53
CA ASN A 696 -28.60 -9.09 32.44
C ASN A 696 -27.22 -9.00 31.76
N SER A 697 -26.53 -7.87 31.93
CA SER A 697 -25.11 -7.73 31.60
C SER A 697 -24.23 -8.34 32.68
N HIS A 698 -23.11 -8.95 32.28
CA HIS A 698 -22.10 -9.49 33.15
C HIS A 698 -20.74 -8.87 32.85
N PHE A 699 -20.01 -8.44 33.88
CA PHE A 699 -18.69 -7.85 33.77
C PHE A 699 -17.81 -8.30 34.92
N VAL A 700 -16.58 -8.71 34.61
CA VAL A 700 -15.53 -8.97 35.60
C VAL A 700 -14.24 -8.29 35.18
N ASP A 701 -13.49 -7.75 36.14
CA ASP A 701 -12.16 -7.19 35.90
C ASP A 701 -11.05 -7.84 36.73
N TYR A 702 -9.89 -8.03 36.10
CA TYR A 702 -8.67 -8.47 36.76
C TYR A 702 -7.52 -7.48 36.57
N GLY A 703 -7.39 -6.56 37.52
CA GLY A 703 -6.23 -5.69 37.72
C GLY A 703 -6.05 -4.60 36.67
N SER A 704 -7.14 -4.11 36.09
CA SER A 704 -7.15 -2.79 35.44
C SER A 704 -6.94 -1.69 36.49
N THR A 705 -6.47 -0.52 36.07
CA THR A 705 -6.23 0.64 36.93
C THR A 705 -7.07 1.84 36.52
N THR A 706 -7.39 2.71 37.47
CA THR A 706 -8.04 4.00 37.23
C THR A 706 -7.33 5.10 38.03
N ASP A 707 -7.16 6.29 37.46
CA ASP A 707 -6.66 7.48 38.17
C ASP A 707 -7.75 8.20 38.99
N GLN A 708 -9.00 7.75 38.86
CA GLN A 708 -10.15 8.35 39.53
C GLN A 708 -10.23 7.89 40.99
N SER A 709 -10.20 8.84 41.92
CA SER A 709 -10.37 8.56 43.36
C SER A 709 -11.82 8.30 43.75
N TYR A 710 -12.79 8.85 43.01
CA TYR A 710 -14.22 8.76 43.30
C TYR A 710 -14.92 7.59 42.61
N TYR A 711 -14.35 7.05 41.54
CA TYR A 711 -14.98 6.04 40.70
C TYR A 711 -14.13 4.77 40.65
N LYS A 712 -14.75 3.63 40.95
CA LYS A 712 -14.07 2.33 41.06
C LYS A 712 -14.35 1.45 39.86
N ILE A 713 -13.42 0.55 39.55
CA ILE A 713 -13.68 -0.63 38.72
C ILE A 713 -14.41 -1.65 39.61
N TYR A 714 -15.55 -2.17 39.16
CA TYR A 714 -16.35 -3.13 39.91
C TYR A 714 -16.95 -4.20 39.00
N ASN A 715 -17.27 -5.35 39.58
CA ASN A 715 -17.88 -6.47 38.86
C ASN A 715 -19.40 -6.31 38.80
N ILE A 716 -20.00 -6.77 37.70
CA ILE A 716 -21.46 -6.79 37.50
C ILE A 716 -21.87 -8.24 37.27
N GLY A 717 -22.71 -8.76 38.16
CA GLY A 717 -23.17 -10.15 38.11
C GLY A 717 -22.01 -11.17 38.17
N THR A 718 -22.33 -12.42 37.80
CA THR A 718 -21.34 -13.50 37.73
C THR A 718 -20.89 -13.72 36.30
N VAL A 719 -19.58 -13.83 36.07
CA VAL A 719 -18.99 -14.22 34.78
C VAL A 719 -18.43 -15.65 34.91
N ASN A 720 -19.11 -16.62 34.29
CA ASN A 720 -18.73 -18.05 34.30
C ASN A 720 -17.89 -18.46 33.08
N TRP A 721 -17.32 -17.49 32.37
CA TRP A 721 -16.50 -17.70 31.18
C TRP A 721 -15.12 -17.08 31.38
N ASN A 722 -14.08 -17.80 30.93
CA ASN A 722 -12.71 -17.32 30.92
C ASN A 722 -12.12 -17.45 29.50
N PRO A 723 -11.62 -16.36 28.88
CA PRO A 723 -11.05 -16.38 27.53
C PRO A 723 -9.91 -17.38 27.33
N SER A 724 -9.17 -17.73 28.39
CA SER A 724 -8.09 -18.74 28.32
C SER A 724 -8.59 -20.14 27.97
N SER A 725 -9.89 -20.41 28.14
CA SER A 725 -10.52 -21.64 27.65
C SER A 725 -10.67 -21.68 26.12
N ASN A 726 -10.67 -20.50 25.46
CA ASN A 726 -10.80 -20.36 24.02
C ASN A 726 -9.44 -20.24 23.31
N TYR A 727 -8.52 -19.42 23.83
CA TYR A 727 -7.20 -19.21 23.20
C TYR A 727 -6.14 -18.84 24.22
N SER A 728 -4.88 -19.06 23.85
CA SER A 728 -3.74 -18.58 24.62
C SER A 728 -3.45 -17.11 24.31
N TYR A 729 -3.13 -16.33 25.34
CA TYR A 729 -2.73 -14.93 25.26
C TYR A 729 -1.84 -14.58 26.45
N LYS A 730 -1.22 -13.40 26.41
CA LYS A 730 -0.49 -12.86 27.55
C LYS A 730 -0.89 -11.41 27.77
N THR A 731 -1.07 -11.03 29.02
CA THR A 731 -1.29 -9.64 29.40
C THR A 731 -0.02 -9.03 29.95
N ARG A 732 0.19 -7.74 29.69
CA ARG A 732 1.10 -6.87 30.43
C ARG A 732 0.38 -6.21 31.60
N ASN A 733 1.09 -5.61 32.56
CA ASN A 733 0.42 -4.83 33.60
C ASN A 733 -0.17 -3.54 32.99
N ALA A 734 -1.06 -2.85 33.71
CA ALA A 734 -1.79 -1.70 33.18
C ALA A 734 -0.88 -0.50 32.83
N ALA A 735 0.21 -0.28 33.57
CA ALA A 735 1.17 0.79 33.28
C ALA A 735 1.94 0.52 31.97
N ASP A 736 2.42 -0.72 31.80
CA ASP A 736 3.09 -1.15 30.57
C ASP A 736 2.12 -1.18 29.38
N ALA A 737 0.85 -1.51 29.61
CA ALA A 737 -0.19 -1.44 28.59
C ALA A 737 -0.37 0.00 28.08
N LYS A 738 -0.43 0.99 28.98
CA LYS A 738 -0.44 2.41 28.63
C LYS A 738 0.78 2.81 27.81
N ALA A 739 1.99 2.48 28.30
CA ALA A 739 3.23 2.82 27.61
C ALA A 739 3.31 2.19 26.21
N TRP A 740 2.88 0.94 26.08
CA TRP A 740 2.82 0.23 24.81
C TRP A 740 1.82 0.85 23.84
N ALA A 741 0.59 1.13 24.30
CA ALA A 741 -0.47 1.70 23.47
C ALA A 741 -0.07 3.08 22.93
N LEU A 742 0.49 3.96 23.78
CA LEU A 742 0.98 5.28 23.38
C LEU A 742 2.07 5.21 22.29
N SER A 743 2.89 4.15 22.30
CA SER A 743 4.03 4.02 21.39
C SER A 743 3.69 3.27 20.10
N ASN A 744 2.68 2.40 20.12
CA ASN A 744 2.46 1.40 19.07
C ASN A 744 1.06 1.38 18.49
N ALA A 745 0.04 1.92 19.16
CA ALA A 745 -1.31 1.90 18.63
C ALA A 745 -1.48 2.87 17.44
N GLY A 746 -2.26 2.44 16.45
CA GLY A 746 -2.59 3.20 15.26
C GLY A 746 -1.72 2.88 14.04
N SER A 747 -2.10 3.51 12.92
CA SER A 747 -1.40 3.38 11.65
C SER A 747 -0.05 4.10 11.68
N ARG A 748 0.95 3.55 11.01
CA ARG A 748 2.29 4.09 10.88
C ARG A 748 2.58 4.57 9.47
N SER A 749 3.34 5.67 9.40
CA SER A 749 3.80 6.22 8.12
C SER A 749 5.14 5.65 7.64
N SER A 750 5.81 4.85 8.48
CA SER A 750 7.08 4.17 8.21
C SER A 750 7.39 3.16 9.31
N GLY A 751 8.39 2.31 9.08
CA GLY A 751 8.89 1.35 10.06
C GLY A 751 7.96 0.15 10.29
N ARG A 752 8.51 -0.94 10.86
CA ARG A 752 7.72 -2.15 11.12
C ARG A 752 6.62 -1.86 12.14
N LEU A 753 5.44 -2.45 11.95
CA LEU A 753 4.45 -2.55 13.02
C LEU A 753 5.01 -3.42 14.15
N ALA A 754 4.80 -2.99 15.39
CA ALA A 754 5.18 -3.73 16.58
C ALA A 754 3.96 -4.50 17.08
N TYR A 755 4.08 -5.81 17.30
CA TYR A 755 2.97 -6.58 17.82
C TYR A 755 3.12 -6.79 19.33
N ALA A 756 2.00 -6.92 20.03
CA ALA A 756 1.99 -7.22 21.46
C ALA A 756 2.69 -8.55 21.81
N VAL A 757 2.83 -9.45 20.82
CA VAL A 757 3.52 -10.75 20.91
C VAL A 757 5.00 -10.71 20.52
N ASP A 758 5.52 -9.55 20.07
CA ASP A 758 6.94 -9.39 19.73
C ASP A 758 7.86 -9.36 20.96
#